data_AF-A0A7X6Y6E1-F1
#
_entry.id   AF-A0A7X6Y6E1-F1
#
_cell.length_a   1.000
_cell.length_b   1.000
_cell.length_c   1.000
_cell.angle_alpha   90.00
_cell.angle_beta   90.00
_cell.angle_gamma   90.00
#
_symmetry.space_group_name_H-M   'P 1'
#
loop_
_entity.id
_entity.type
_entity.pdbx_description
1 polymer ?
#
loop_
_entity_poly.entity_id
_entity_poly.type
_entity_poly.pdbx_seq_one_letter_code
_entity_poly.pdbx_strand_id
1 'polypeptide(L)'
;MKTLIRIVLVFVSASMITFSFAFLPARLFAAPTPADIYYDYDSHVRLEDGMMYMVGLNEGELGSEDYGEEEEGDRKKAIFKDKVNKFESSFYWEVNTQNSTERAFLLKGDRIANHLENSRGPFLLEIGNMPYGVHTNVLYIPESVIHALEKENREFRVDIGGMVFGFRPKSLDVLETREAKVLKNAGGVKEVLVEIRIAIKGEATTGIHPGIRDAARDVPKGKKPVSPVVELELKVSGMSRTYDEIKNMMEKRLHDTGTGLVPEKEKYVANFYKTVGPGSDEFELYVEGLVWQIEKELAVFAQNILYWSMARDKEPVDVSPGSPVNITIPVNYINYNSQGLITPYVKYAGMGSEGWLPVLRDSAWYDPSFRPSSYVRFNVTAPGKYVLLADEQPYYDLPGYYPGSDHIWNFISKYDVSKILNLSGGYLYPGRTVSVKEAVLLCGLVVGENGESYGLDLKEMAKRLGLDGIISVSAPARDITRQEAAGLIMKMYSAISGIEYEKLRPSSNFHIADEKDISDKYHKAVLVLVGNNIMELDDNRYFNPLGSITRGEMLAAMSILALDTPGAAGDMDVGSYKEDRFDDISSSLFREAINKVASAHDLKSVKGKLFYTGNDLTVADAVKFILDVMDYNYGNNFIESAYRAGIVDRTDAGNPTAGCTREKALFMAARLYELKTGEKAKPSGNRPYPFKDMDKISPHLADKVIFAIENGFMSDRISNMLEPGDVVMRGEFMGILEKVLEACGEL
;
A
#
# COMPACT_ATOMS: atom_id res chain seq x y z
N MET A 1 -40.98 34.66 37.67
CA MET A 1 -39.56 34.91 37.32
C MET A 1 -39.11 33.75 36.46
N LYS A 2 -38.91 34.00 35.14
CA LYS A 2 -38.24 33.24 34.07
C LYS A 2 -38.32 31.68 34.10
N THR A 3 -39.26 31.03 33.41
CA THR A 3 -39.31 30.57 31.98
C THR A 3 -38.38 29.40 31.61
N LEU A 4 -38.96 28.24 31.26
CA LEU A 4 -38.88 27.50 29.96
C LEU A 4 -39.32 26.03 30.19
N ILE A 5 -40.56 25.63 29.83
CA ILE A 5 -41.03 25.12 28.52
C ILE A 5 -40.44 23.74 28.17
N ARG A 6 -41.26 22.70 28.39
CA ARG A 6 -41.20 21.36 27.79
C ARG A 6 -41.98 21.39 26.46
N ILE A 7 -41.42 20.82 25.40
CA ILE A 7 -42.19 20.41 24.21
C ILE A 7 -42.14 18.90 24.10
N VAL A 8 -43.33 18.33 23.90
CA VAL A 8 -43.69 16.91 23.85
C VAL A 8 -43.72 16.45 22.39
N LEU A 9 -43.14 15.27 22.12
CA LEU A 9 -43.32 14.51 20.88
C LEU A 9 -44.76 14.00 20.75
N VAL A 10 -45.36 14.10 19.56
CA VAL A 10 -46.48 13.25 19.15
C VAL A 10 -46.28 12.79 17.71
N PHE A 11 -46.26 11.46 17.54
CA PHE A 11 -46.38 10.73 16.29
C PHE A 11 -47.85 10.63 15.87
N VAL A 12 -48.15 10.75 14.57
CA VAL A 12 -49.37 10.18 13.96
C VAL A 12 -49.03 9.60 12.58
N SER A 13 -49.45 8.37 12.35
CA SER A 13 -49.43 7.61 11.10
C SER A 13 -50.78 7.70 10.37
N ALA A 14 -50.78 7.61 9.03
CA ALA A 14 -51.66 6.76 8.19
C ALA A 14 -51.85 7.27 6.74
N SER A 15 -51.41 6.44 5.79
CA SER A 15 -52.15 5.87 4.64
C SER A 15 -52.75 6.72 3.49
N MET A 16 -52.31 6.36 2.27
CA MET A 16 -53.01 6.23 0.96
C MET A 16 -53.81 7.41 0.36
N ILE A 17 -53.32 7.98 -0.76
CA ILE A 17 -54.13 8.54 -1.86
C ILE A 17 -53.43 8.29 -3.22
N THR A 18 -54.10 7.58 -4.12
CA THR A 18 -53.89 7.58 -5.58
C THR A 18 -54.43 8.88 -6.20
N PHE A 19 -53.69 9.55 -7.11
CA PHE A 19 -54.15 10.01 -8.44
C PHE A 19 -53.10 10.90 -9.18
N SER A 20 -52.82 10.50 -10.42
CA SER A 20 -52.62 11.27 -11.66
C SER A 20 -51.57 12.40 -11.83
N PHE A 21 -50.93 12.30 -13.00
CA PHE A 21 -50.05 13.25 -13.68
C PHE A 21 -50.47 14.72 -13.59
N ALA A 22 -49.54 15.56 -13.15
CA ALA A 22 -49.47 16.97 -13.53
C ALA A 22 -48.00 17.35 -13.74
N PHE A 23 -47.69 17.83 -14.94
CA PHE A 23 -46.50 18.62 -15.23
C PHE A 23 -46.42 19.78 -14.22
N LEU A 24 -45.32 19.90 -13.49
CA LEU A 24 -44.96 21.14 -12.78
C LEU A 24 -43.50 21.53 -13.06
N PRO A 25 -43.22 22.85 -13.15
CA PRO A 25 -42.11 23.40 -13.93
C PRO A 25 -40.82 23.54 -13.11
N ALA A 26 -39.73 23.73 -13.85
CA ALA A 26 -38.41 24.13 -13.37
C ALA A 26 -38.49 25.28 -12.34
N ARG A 27 -38.35 24.95 -11.04
CA ARG A 27 -37.92 25.83 -9.94
C ARG A 27 -37.86 25.04 -8.63
N LEU A 28 -36.86 24.16 -8.53
CA LEU A 28 -36.40 23.58 -7.27
C LEU A 28 -34.94 23.12 -7.42
N PHE A 29 -34.13 23.98 -8.04
CA PHE A 29 -32.68 23.88 -8.05
C PHE A 29 -32.13 25.30 -7.91
N ALA A 30 -32.11 25.78 -6.66
CA ALA A 30 -31.13 26.78 -6.28
C ALA A 30 -30.00 26.00 -5.61
N ALA A 31 -28.94 25.73 -6.37
CA ALA A 31 -27.67 25.30 -5.81
C ALA A 31 -27.14 26.42 -4.89
N PRO A 32 -26.47 26.10 -3.76
CA PRO A 32 -25.73 27.12 -3.05
C PRO A 32 -24.60 27.62 -3.96
N THR A 33 -24.41 28.94 -3.97
CA THR A 33 -23.23 29.60 -4.54
C THR A 33 -21.94 29.14 -3.83
N PRO A 34 -20.74 29.29 -4.41
CA PRO A 34 -19.46 28.72 -3.93
C PRO A 34 -18.90 29.29 -2.60
N ALA A 35 -19.75 29.70 -1.65
CA ALA A 35 -19.32 30.31 -0.39
C ALA A 35 -19.68 29.49 0.88
N ASP A 36 -20.37 28.35 0.76
CA ASP A 36 -20.71 27.52 1.91
C ASP A 36 -20.17 26.08 1.75
N ILE A 37 -18.84 25.95 1.75
CA ILE A 37 -18.16 24.68 2.03
C ILE A 37 -17.46 24.84 3.38
N TYR A 38 -17.95 24.11 4.37
CA TYR A 38 -17.30 23.93 5.66
C TYR A 38 -15.95 23.23 5.42
N TYR A 39 -14.86 23.98 5.60
CA TYR A 39 -13.50 23.45 5.68
C TYR A 39 -13.30 22.85 7.07
N ASP A 40 -12.81 21.61 7.14
CA ASP A 40 -12.10 21.09 8.31
C ASP A 40 -10.60 21.08 7.97
N TYR A 41 -9.90 22.13 8.37
CA TYR A 41 -8.44 22.18 8.46
C TYR A 41 -8.06 23.08 9.63
N ASP A 42 -7.56 22.45 10.68
CA ASP A 42 -6.84 23.12 11.76
C ASP A 42 -5.46 23.54 11.23
N SER A 43 -5.36 24.75 10.66
CA SER A 43 -4.09 25.45 10.53
C SER A 43 -4.32 26.96 10.58
N HIS A 44 -3.77 27.58 11.62
CA HIS A 44 -3.83 29.02 11.84
C HIS A 44 -3.04 29.77 10.77
N VAL A 45 -3.74 30.42 9.84
CA VAL A 45 -3.25 31.61 9.14
C VAL A 45 -4.31 32.69 9.25
N ARG A 46 -4.03 33.72 10.06
CA ARG A 46 -4.84 34.94 10.16
C ARG A 46 -4.79 35.68 8.82
N LEU A 47 -5.95 35.92 8.23
CA LEU A 47 -6.13 36.94 7.20
C LEU A 47 -6.95 38.07 7.81
N GLU A 48 -6.33 39.25 7.90
CA GLU A 48 -6.97 40.51 8.28
C GLU A 48 -7.85 41.04 7.13
N ASP A 49 -8.84 41.81 7.55
CA ASP A 49 -10.00 42.27 6.79
C ASP A 49 -9.71 43.04 5.49
N GLY A 50 -10.52 42.73 4.47
CA GLY A 50 -11.21 43.70 3.63
C GLY A 50 -10.45 44.28 2.45
N MET A 51 -10.87 43.93 1.23
CA MET A 51 -10.98 44.92 0.15
C MET A 51 -12.11 44.59 -0.84
N MET A 52 -12.87 45.65 -1.12
CA MET A 52 -14.06 45.78 -1.95
C MET A 52 -13.79 45.56 -3.44
N TYR A 53 -14.84 45.09 -4.12
CA TYR A 53 -15.08 45.16 -5.56
C TYR A 53 -14.68 46.50 -6.18
N MET A 54 -13.92 46.47 -7.29
CA MET A 54 -13.85 47.54 -8.28
C MET A 54 -13.95 46.95 -9.68
N VAL A 55 -15.09 47.17 -10.32
CA VAL A 55 -15.32 46.98 -11.76
C VAL A 55 -14.58 48.12 -12.48
N GLY A 56 -13.53 47.78 -13.22
CA GLY A 56 -12.88 48.68 -14.16
C GLY A 56 -13.09 48.17 -15.58
N LEU A 57 -14.04 48.78 -16.30
CA LEU A 57 -14.09 48.71 -17.76
C LEU A 57 -12.95 49.57 -18.30
N ASN A 58 -12.01 48.98 -19.03
CA ASN A 58 -11.11 49.70 -19.93
C ASN A 58 -11.37 49.22 -21.35
N GLU A 59 -11.92 50.11 -22.19
CA GLU A 59 -11.91 50.01 -23.64
C GLU A 59 -10.62 50.65 -24.20
N GLY A 60 -10.06 50.03 -25.25
CA GLY A 60 -8.94 50.51 -26.08
C GLY A 60 -7.61 49.81 -25.71
N GLU A 61 -6.88 49.15 -26.60
CA GLU A 61 -6.59 49.45 -28.01
C GLU A 61 -6.15 48.18 -28.79
N LEU A 62 -6.47 48.16 -30.09
CA LEU A 62 -6.21 47.09 -31.06
C LEU A 62 -4.72 46.85 -31.32
N GLY A 63 -4.30 45.57 -31.36
CA GLY A 63 -3.08 45.17 -32.07
C GLY A 63 -2.62 43.72 -31.81
N SER A 64 -2.98 42.80 -32.72
CA SER A 64 -2.46 41.42 -32.92
C SER A 64 -3.17 40.21 -32.25
N GLU A 65 -4.46 40.29 -31.90
CA GLU A 65 -5.10 39.29 -31.01
C GLU A 65 -5.68 38.01 -31.64
N ASP A 66 -5.81 37.85 -32.96
CA ASP A 66 -6.55 36.68 -33.49
C ASP A 66 -5.74 35.36 -33.61
N TYR A 67 -4.40 35.40 -33.58
CA TYR A 67 -3.60 34.18 -33.76
C TYR A 67 -3.21 33.48 -32.43
N GLY A 68 -3.40 34.13 -31.28
CA GLY A 68 -3.05 33.57 -29.96
C GLY A 68 -4.23 32.96 -29.19
N GLU A 69 -5.46 33.46 -29.39
CA GLU A 69 -6.64 32.99 -28.65
C GLU A 69 -7.10 31.57 -29.05
N GLU A 70 -6.96 31.20 -30.33
CA GLU A 70 -7.37 29.89 -30.84
C GLU A 70 -6.43 28.78 -30.32
N GLU A 71 -5.11 29.03 -30.32
CA GLU A 71 -4.10 28.11 -29.79
C GLU A 71 -4.24 27.92 -28.26
N GLU A 72 -4.58 29.00 -27.54
CA GLU A 72 -4.82 28.94 -26.10
C GLU A 72 -6.09 28.15 -25.75
N GLY A 73 -7.17 28.35 -26.52
CA GLY A 73 -8.41 27.60 -26.37
C GLY A 73 -8.22 26.09 -26.61
N ASP A 74 -7.41 25.72 -27.60
CA ASP A 74 -7.10 24.32 -27.88
C ASP A 74 -6.24 23.67 -26.79
N ARG A 75 -5.30 24.40 -26.19
CA ARG A 75 -4.52 23.92 -25.03
C ARG A 75 -5.41 23.69 -23.81
N LYS A 76 -6.35 24.59 -23.53
CA LYS A 76 -7.32 24.44 -22.42
C LYS A 76 -8.19 23.20 -22.61
N LYS A 77 -8.67 22.94 -23.84
CA LYS A 77 -9.41 21.72 -24.19
C LYS A 77 -8.56 20.46 -24.05
N ALA A 78 -7.28 20.51 -24.44
CA ALA A 78 -6.36 19.39 -24.29
C ALA A 78 -6.18 19.00 -22.82
N ILE A 79 -5.95 19.96 -21.92
CA ILE A 79 -5.85 19.71 -20.47
C ILE A 79 -7.12 19.06 -19.92
N PHE A 80 -8.29 19.61 -20.26
CA PHE A 80 -9.57 19.02 -19.86
C PHE A 80 -9.72 17.58 -20.38
N LYS A 81 -9.41 17.35 -21.66
CA LYS A 81 -9.48 16.02 -22.28
C LYS A 81 -8.52 15.03 -21.62
N ASP A 82 -7.32 15.45 -21.25
CA ASP A 82 -6.37 14.60 -20.53
C ASP A 82 -6.88 14.21 -19.14
N LYS A 83 -7.51 15.14 -18.42
CA LYS A 83 -8.14 14.85 -17.12
C LYS A 83 -9.35 13.93 -17.27
N VAL A 84 -10.16 14.10 -18.32
CA VAL A 84 -11.26 13.17 -18.67
C VAL A 84 -10.71 11.78 -19.03
N ASN A 85 -9.64 11.70 -19.83
CA ASN A 85 -8.98 10.44 -20.17
C ASN A 85 -8.46 9.73 -18.91
N LYS A 86 -7.89 10.48 -17.96
CA LYS A 86 -7.46 9.96 -16.65
C LYS A 86 -8.64 9.43 -15.84
N PHE A 87 -9.75 10.16 -15.77
CA PHE A 87 -10.99 9.69 -15.14
C PHE A 87 -11.52 8.39 -15.79
N GLU A 88 -11.59 8.36 -17.12
CA GLU A 88 -12.03 7.18 -17.87
C GLU A 88 -11.07 6.00 -17.74
N SER A 89 -9.81 6.28 -17.40
CA SER A 89 -8.78 5.26 -17.20
C SER A 89 -8.99 4.38 -15.97
N SER A 90 -9.87 4.78 -15.05
CA SER A 90 -10.25 3.98 -13.88
C SER A 90 -10.83 2.61 -14.27
N PHE A 91 -10.60 1.60 -13.44
CA PHE A 91 -11.15 0.25 -13.58
C PHE A 91 -12.62 0.13 -13.18
N TYR A 92 -13.23 1.20 -12.67
CA TYR A 92 -14.62 1.18 -12.21
C TYR A 92 -15.35 2.49 -12.51
N TRP A 93 -16.67 2.46 -12.43
CA TRP A 93 -17.52 3.63 -12.27
C TRP A 93 -18.01 3.69 -10.83
N GLU A 94 -17.98 4.87 -10.20
CA GLU A 94 -18.66 5.07 -8.92
C GLU A 94 -20.19 4.98 -9.14
N VAL A 95 -20.89 4.42 -8.15
CA VAL A 95 -22.33 4.23 -8.16
C VAL A 95 -22.89 4.90 -6.91
N ASN A 96 -23.83 5.82 -7.10
CA ASN A 96 -24.50 6.46 -5.97
C ASN A 96 -25.37 5.45 -5.23
N THR A 97 -25.40 5.49 -3.90
CA THR A 97 -26.06 4.48 -3.05
C THR A 97 -27.31 5.01 -2.33
N GLN A 98 -27.64 6.32 -2.46
CA GLN A 98 -28.62 7.03 -1.60
C GLN A 98 -28.35 6.91 -0.08
N ASN A 99 -27.32 6.18 0.33
CA ASN A 99 -26.92 5.93 1.69
C ASN A 99 -25.54 6.56 1.88
N SER A 100 -25.47 7.66 2.63
CA SER A 100 -24.21 8.38 2.86
C SER A 100 -23.14 7.56 3.58
N THR A 101 -23.50 6.40 4.14
CA THR A 101 -22.56 5.48 4.81
C THR A 101 -21.98 4.41 3.87
N GLU A 102 -22.39 4.40 2.60
CA GLU A 102 -22.04 3.38 1.63
C GLU A 102 -21.48 3.99 0.35
N ARG A 103 -20.37 3.43 -0.14
CA ARG A 103 -19.87 3.67 -1.49
C ARG A 103 -20.01 2.41 -2.32
N ALA A 104 -20.39 2.56 -3.58
CA ALA A 104 -20.50 1.44 -4.48
C ALA A 104 -19.76 1.71 -5.79
N PHE A 105 -19.28 0.63 -6.40
CA PHE A 105 -18.49 0.69 -7.62
C PHE A 105 -18.91 -0.42 -8.58
N LEU A 106 -19.12 -0.08 -9.85
CA LEU A 106 -19.34 -1.03 -10.92
C LEU A 106 -18.04 -1.21 -11.69
N LEU A 107 -17.51 -2.44 -11.70
CA LEU A 107 -16.25 -2.73 -12.39
C LEU A 107 -16.43 -2.68 -13.92
N LYS A 108 -15.41 -2.13 -14.60
CA LYS A 108 -15.35 -2.06 -16.06
C LYS A 108 -14.82 -3.38 -16.62
N GLY A 109 -15.73 -4.31 -16.88
CA GLY A 109 -15.47 -5.69 -17.32
C GLY A 109 -14.36 -5.81 -18.36
N ASP A 110 -14.55 -5.21 -19.53
CA ASP A 110 -13.60 -5.29 -20.64
C ASP A 110 -12.23 -4.69 -20.31
N ARG A 111 -12.22 -3.61 -19.52
CA ARG A 111 -10.98 -2.93 -19.15
C ARG A 111 -10.15 -3.80 -18.22
N ILE A 112 -10.80 -4.44 -17.24
CA ILE A 112 -10.16 -5.37 -16.32
C ILE A 112 -9.75 -6.64 -17.06
N ALA A 113 -10.61 -7.22 -17.89
CA ALA A 113 -10.28 -8.38 -18.71
C ALA A 113 -9.05 -8.12 -19.59
N ASN A 114 -9.02 -6.99 -20.31
CA ASN A 114 -7.85 -6.58 -21.10
C ASN A 114 -6.61 -6.38 -20.23
N HIS A 115 -6.75 -5.81 -19.03
CA HIS A 115 -5.61 -5.68 -18.13
C HIS A 115 -5.08 -7.06 -17.68
N LEU A 116 -5.97 -7.99 -17.33
CA LEU A 116 -5.60 -9.35 -16.91
C LEU A 116 -4.87 -10.11 -18.02
N GLU A 117 -5.31 -9.97 -19.28
CA GLU A 117 -4.66 -10.61 -20.43
C GLU A 117 -3.26 -10.06 -20.74
N ASN A 118 -2.98 -8.81 -20.35
CA ASN A 118 -1.76 -8.08 -20.74
C ASN A 118 -0.80 -7.78 -19.59
N SER A 119 -1.13 -8.16 -18.34
CA SER A 119 -0.29 -7.95 -17.15
C SER A 119 0.12 -9.26 -16.48
N ARG A 120 1.08 -9.21 -15.56
CA ARG A 120 1.48 -10.34 -14.69
C ARG A 120 1.20 -10.00 -13.22
N GLY A 121 1.16 -11.01 -12.33
CA GLY A 121 0.99 -10.82 -10.87
C GLY A 121 -0.47 -10.75 -10.40
N PRO A 122 -0.79 -10.50 -9.13
CA PRO A 122 -2.18 -10.29 -8.71
C PRO A 122 -2.79 -9.04 -9.36
N PHE A 123 -4.09 -9.04 -9.66
CA PHE A 123 -4.82 -7.81 -9.99
C PHE A 123 -5.18 -7.09 -8.70
N LEU A 124 -4.64 -5.90 -8.50
CA LEU A 124 -4.95 -5.06 -7.35
C LEU A 124 -5.94 -3.96 -7.76
N LEU A 125 -7.10 -3.97 -7.12
CA LEU A 125 -8.05 -2.88 -7.14
C LEU A 125 -7.87 -2.02 -5.90
N GLU A 126 -7.22 -0.86 -6.07
CA GLU A 126 -7.11 0.13 -5.00
C GLU A 126 -8.34 1.02 -4.97
N ILE A 127 -9.03 1.02 -3.83
CA ILE A 127 -10.12 1.93 -3.55
C ILE A 127 -9.56 2.99 -2.60
N GLY A 128 -9.51 4.24 -3.08
CA GLY A 128 -9.00 5.37 -2.30
C GLY A 128 -9.68 5.51 -0.93
N ASN A 129 -9.02 6.23 -0.03
CA ASN A 129 -9.43 6.39 1.37
C ASN A 129 -10.94 6.61 1.54
N MET A 130 -11.52 5.93 2.54
CA MET A 130 -12.95 6.07 2.84
C MET A 130 -13.24 7.51 3.29
N PRO A 131 -14.21 8.20 2.65
CA PRO A 131 -14.67 9.50 3.14
C PRO A 131 -15.22 9.37 4.56
N TYR A 132 -15.18 10.48 5.31
CA TYR A 132 -15.74 10.54 6.65
C TYR A 132 -17.22 10.09 6.66
N GLY A 133 -17.57 9.21 7.60
CA GLY A 133 -18.92 8.64 7.74
C GLY A 133 -19.25 7.46 6.82
N VAL A 134 -18.39 7.13 5.85
CA VAL A 134 -18.52 5.91 5.04
C VAL A 134 -17.90 4.73 5.77
N HIS A 135 -18.68 3.67 5.91
CA HIS A 135 -18.24 2.43 6.56
C HIS A 135 -18.55 1.18 5.74
N THR A 136 -19.12 1.31 4.54
CA THR A 136 -19.46 0.19 3.66
C THR A 136 -18.99 0.46 2.24
N ASN A 137 -18.33 -0.52 1.63
CA ASN A 137 -17.98 -0.52 0.22
C ASN A 137 -18.68 -1.70 -0.47
N VAL A 138 -19.26 -1.46 -1.64
CA VAL A 138 -19.92 -2.47 -2.46
C VAL A 138 -19.28 -2.51 -3.84
N LEU A 139 -18.82 -3.69 -4.25
CA LEU A 139 -18.27 -3.92 -5.58
C LEU A 139 -19.25 -4.77 -6.38
N TYR A 140 -19.72 -4.21 -7.49
CA TYR A 140 -20.48 -4.91 -8.50
C TYR A 140 -19.52 -5.41 -9.58
N ILE A 141 -19.37 -6.73 -9.67
CA ILE A 141 -18.42 -7.41 -10.52
C ILE A 141 -19.17 -8.14 -11.64
N PRO A 142 -19.03 -7.70 -12.90
CA PRO A 142 -19.61 -8.38 -14.06
C PRO A 142 -19.07 -9.80 -14.23
N GLU A 143 -19.87 -10.69 -14.84
CA GLU A 143 -19.48 -12.08 -15.12
C GLU A 143 -18.20 -12.15 -15.98
N SER A 144 -17.99 -11.19 -16.89
CA SER A 144 -16.78 -11.11 -17.73
C SER A 144 -15.48 -10.97 -16.93
N VAL A 145 -15.50 -10.30 -15.77
CA VAL A 145 -14.32 -10.19 -14.90
C VAL A 145 -14.00 -11.53 -14.25
N ILE A 146 -15.02 -12.26 -13.79
CA ILE A 146 -14.85 -13.58 -13.17
C ILE A 146 -14.22 -14.55 -14.16
N HIS A 147 -14.76 -14.61 -15.38
CA HIS A 147 -14.22 -15.45 -16.46
C HIS A 147 -12.78 -15.08 -16.82
N ALA A 148 -12.44 -13.78 -16.85
CA ALA A 148 -11.08 -13.34 -17.13
C ALA A 148 -10.10 -13.75 -16.01
N LEU A 149 -10.51 -13.62 -14.74
CA LEU A 149 -9.70 -14.05 -13.59
C LEU A 149 -9.45 -15.57 -13.60
N GLU A 150 -10.47 -16.37 -13.94
CA GLU A 150 -10.37 -17.82 -14.08
C GLU A 150 -9.46 -18.21 -15.25
N LYS A 151 -9.68 -17.64 -16.43
CA LYS A 151 -8.92 -17.90 -17.65
C LYS A 151 -7.42 -17.64 -17.46
N GLU A 152 -7.10 -16.50 -16.86
CA GLU A 152 -5.72 -16.08 -16.64
C GLU A 152 -5.12 -16.63 -15.33
N ASN A 153 -5.92 -17.37 -14.53
CA ASN A 153 -5.55 -17.93 -13.24
C ASN A 153 -4.92 -16.89 -12.28
N ARG A 154 -5.61 -15.75 -12.11
CA ARG A 154 -5.09 -14.57 -11.39
C ARG A 154 -5.78 -14.40 -10.04
N GLU A 155 -5.01 -13.92 -9.07
CA GLU A 155 -5.57 -13.43 -7.80
C GLU A 155 -6.18 -12.04 -8.01
N PHE A 156 -7.36 -11.80 -7.42
CA PHE A 156 -8.03 -10.51 -7.38
C PHE A 156 -7.92 -9.94 -5.96
N ARG A 157 -7.25 -8.81 -5.79
CA ARG A 157 -7.08 -8.13 -4.50
C ARG A 157 -7.87 -6.83 -4.49
N VAL A 158 -8.52 -6.54 -3.38
CA VAL A 158 -9.19 -5.26 -3.12
C VAL A 158 -8.51 -4.62 -1.91
N ASP A 159 -7.92 -3.44 -2.07
CA ASP A 159 -7.42 -2.62 -0.96
C ASP A 159 -8.43 -1.51 -0.63
N ILE A 160 -8.90 -1.49 0.61
CA ILE A 160 -9.75 -0.43 1.17
C ILE A 160 -9.06 0.09 2.43
N GLY A 161 -8.45 1.27 2.34
CA GLY A 161 -7.84 1.94 3.49
C GLY A 161 -6.75 1.12 4.19
N GLY A 162 -6.04 0.25 3.45
CA GLY A 162 -5.04 -0.69 3.98
C GLY A 162 -5.57 -2.07 4.33
N MET A 163 -6.89 -2.28 4.35
CA MET A 163 -7.44 -3.63 4.49
C MET A 163 -7.45 -4.29 3.12
N VAL A 164 -6.75 -5.42 2.99
CA VAL A 164 -6.62 -6.13 1.72
C VAL A 164 -7.44 -7.42 1.75
N PHE A 165 -8.30 -7.59 0.75
CA PHE A 165 -9.10 -8.79 0.53
C PHE A 165 -8.62 -9.47 -0.75
N GLY A 166 -7.83 -10.53 -0.58
CA GLY A 166 -7.26 -11.34 -1.66
C GLY A 166 -8.13 -12.54 -1.99
N PHE A 167 -8.80 -12.48 -3.12
CA PHE A 167 -9.53 -13.58 -3.73
C PHE A 167 -8.56 -14.35 -4.64
N ARG A 168 -8.13 -15.53 -4.17
CA ARG A 168 -7.23 -16.41 -4.92
C ARG A 168 -7.89 -16.89 -6.21
N PRO A 169 -7.13 -17.45 -7.16
CA PRO A 169 -7.74 -18.15 -8.28
C PRO A 169 -8.76 -19.16 -7.74
N LYS A 170 -9.98 -19.11 -8.29
CA LYS A 170 -11.17 -19.87 -7.86
C LYS A 170 -11.91 -19.42 -6.61
N SER A 171 -11.46 -18.39 -5.90
CA SER A 171 -12.21 -17.83 -4.77
C SER A 171 -13.55 -17.25 -5.24
N LEU A 172 -13.61 -16.74 -6.48
CA LEU A 172 -14.81 -16.20 -7.10
C LEU A 172 -15.52 -17.16 -8.06
N ASP A 173 -15.28 -18.48 -7.97
CA ASP A 173 -16.10 -19.53 -8.63
C ASP A 173 -17.52 -19.61 -8.02
N VAL A 174 -18.03 -18.48 -7.49
CA VAL A 174 -19.34 -18.35 -6.84
C VAL A 174 -20.48 -18.60 -7.83
N LEU A 175 -20.22 -18.41 -9.13
CA LEU A 175 -21.18 -18.67 -10.20
C LEU A 175 -21.41 -20.18 -10.41
N GLU A 176 -20.50 -21.02 -9.92
CA GLU A 176 -20.63 -22.48 -9.99
C GLU A 176 -21.50 -23.08 -8.87
N THR A 177 -21.87 -22.26 -7.88
CA THR A 177 -22.77 -22.67 -6.78
C THR A 177 -24.17 -23.01 -7.30
N ARG A 178 -24.88 -23.87 -6.56
CA ARG A 178 -26.22 -24.32 -6.95
C ARG A 178 -27.19 -23.12 -7.01
N GLU A 179 -27.11 -22.25 -6.02
CA GLU A 179 -27.93 -21.07 -5.84
C GLU A 179 -27.73 -20.08 -7.00
N ALA A 180 -26.48 -19.77 -7.35
CA ALA A 180 -26.16 -18.90 -8.48
C ALA A 180 -26.62 -19.50 -9.82
N LYS A 181 -26.42 -20.81 -10.03
CA LYS A 181 -26.91 -21.51 -11.24
C LYS A 181 -28.43 -21.48 -11.38
N VAL A 182 -29.16 -21.63 -10.28
CA VAL A 182 -30.64 -21.52 -10.28
C VAL A 182 -31.06 -20.10 -10.64
N LEU A 183 -30.42 -19.08 -10.06
CA LEU A 183 -30.71 -17.68 -10.36
C LEU A 183 -30.39 -17.33 -11.82
N LYS A 184 -29.22 -17.74 -12.33
CA LYS A 184 -28.79 -17.51 -13.72
C LYS A 184 -29.76 -18.09 -14.76
N ASN A 185 -30.37 -19.24 -14.45
CA ASN A 185 -31.34 -19.90 -15.33
C ASN A 185 -32.80 -19.45 -15.09
N ALA A 186 -33.04 -18.51 -14.17
CA ALA A 186 -34.39 -18.04 -13.89
C ALA A 186 -34.91 -17.16 -15.03
N GLY A 187 -36.20 -17.33 -15.37
CA GLY A 187 -36.85 -16.47 -16.37
C GLY A 187 -36.76 -14.98 -15.99
N GLY A 188 -36.38 -14.15 -16.96
CA GLY A 188 -36.17 -12.70 -16.78
C GLY A 188 -34.73 -12.31 -16.41
N VAL A 189 -33.85 -13.27 -16.16
CA VAL A 189 -32.41 -13.04 -15.96
C VAL A 189 -31.69 -13.28 -17.29
N LYS A 190 -30.94 -12.28 -17.76
CA LYS A 190 -30.06 -12.35 -18.94
C LYS A 190 -28.61 -12.61 -18.55
N GLU A 191 -28.17 -12.06 -17.42
CA GLU A 191 -26.81 -12.15 -16.90
C GLU A 191 -26.84 -12.05 -15.37
N VAL A 192 -25.75 -12.41 -14.71
CA VAL A 192 -25.59 -12.27 -13.26
C VAL A 192 -24.45 -11.31 -12.90
N LEU A 193 -24.58 -10.69 -11.74
CA LEU A 193 -23.62 -9.75 -11.18
C LEU A 193 -23.18 -10.26 -9.81
N VAL A 194 -21.88 -10.35 -9.57
CA VAL A 194 -21.36 -10.69 -8.24
C VAL A 194 -21.24 -9.41 -7.43
N GLU A 195 -21.74 -9.44 -6.20
CA GLU A 195 -21.68 -8.34 -5.24
C GLU A 195 -20.73 -8.72 -4.11
N ILE A 196 -19.65 -7.95 -3.95
CA ILE A 196 -18.78 -8.02 -2.78
C ILE A 196 -19.05 -6.82 -1.91
N ARG A 197 -19.57 -7.06 -0.71
CA ARG A 197 -19.85 -6.00 0.25
C ARG A 197 -18.93 -6.14 1.45
N ILE A 198 -18.19 -5.07 1.72
CA ILE A 198 -17.20 -4.97 2.79
C ILE A 198 -17.63 -3.82 3.70
N ALA A 199 -18.08 -4.16 4.92
CA ALA A 199 -18.41 -3.18 5.94
C ALA A 199 -17.35 -3.15 7.03
N ILE A 200 -16.86 -1.96 7.39
CA ILE A 200 -15.82 -1.73 8.37
C ILE A 200 -16.48 -1.03 9.56
N LYS A 201 -16.76 -1.79 10.62
CA LYS A 201 -17.49 -1.33 11.81
C LYS A 201 -16.52 -1.12 12.96
N GLY A 202 -16.54 0.07 13.56
CA GLY A 202 -15.63 0.47 14.63
C GLY A 202 -14.48 1.31 14.08
N GLU A 203 -14.23 2.45 14.71
CA GLU A 203 -13.28 3.45 14.21
C GLU A 203 -11.84 3.09 14.60
N ALA A 204 -10.93 3.17 13.63
CA ALA A 204 -9.50 3.32 13.91
C ALA A 204 -9.18 4.82 14.04
N THR A 205 -9.54 5.40 15.19
CA THR A 205 -8.82 6.50 15.85
C THR A 205 -8.14 7.54 14.94
N THR A 206 -8.91 8.25 14.12
CA THR A 206 -8.53 9.59 13.66
C THR A 206 -9.29 10.62 14.49
N GLY A 207 -8.85 10.83 15.73
CA GLY A 207 -8.99 12.09 16.49
C GLY A 207 -10.36 12.67 16.85
N ILE A 208 -11.44 12.46 16.09
CA ILE A 208 -12.76 13.02 16.35
C ILE A 208 -13.76 11.96 15.91
N HIS A 209 -14.55 11.49 16.88
CA HIS A 209 -15.85 10.80 16.83
C HIS A 209 -15.92 9.56 17.76
N PRO A 210 -17.05 9.34 18.48
CA PRO A 210 -17.10 8.43 19.62
C PRO A 210 -17.79 7.11 19.25
N GLY A 211 -17.07 5.98 19.24
CA GLY A 211 -17.72 4.71 18.83
C GLY A 211 -17.03 3.37 19.10
N ILE A 212 -15.99 3.24 19.94
CA ILE A 212 -15.40 1.91 20.28
C ILE A 212 -16.36 1.05 21.16
N ARG A 213 -17.44 1.63 21.70
CA ARG A 213 -18.27 0.98 22.72
C ARG A 213 -19.14 -0.19 22.24
N ASP A 214 -19.42 -0.31 20.94
CA ASP A 214 -20.36 -1.34 20.45
C ASP A 214 -19.66 -2.61 19.96
N ALA A 215 -18.44 -2.53 19.40
CA ALA A 215 -17.64 -3.71 19.04
C ALA A 215 -17.11 -4.45 20.28
N ALA A 216 -16.91 -3.74 21.40
CA ALA A 216 -16.37 -4.30 22.64
C ALA A 216 -17.36 -5.18 23.44
N ARG A 217 -18.67 -5.20 23.10
CA ARG A 217 -19.68 -5.94 23.89
C ARG A 217 -19.81 -7.42 23.51
N ASP A 218 -19.37 -7.80 22.32
CA ASP A 218 -19.60 -9.12 21.72
C ASP A 218 -18.31 -9.94 21.51
N VAL A 219 -17.16 -9.50 22.03
CA VAL A 219 -15.88 -10.24 21.90
C VAL A 219 -15.70 -11.27 23.04
N PRO A 220 -14.93 -12.35 22.84
CA PRO A 220 -14.62 -13.31 23.91
C PRO A 220 -14.05 -12.65 25.17
N LYS A 221 -14.36 -13.24 26.34
CA LYS A 221 -13.88 -12.73 27.64
C LYS A 221 -12.35 -12.73 27.71
N GLY A 222 -11.77 -11.65 28.25
CA GLY A 222 -10.32 -11.48 28.39
C GLY A 222 -9.62 -11.08 27.09
N LYS A 223 -10.38 -10.59 26.10
CA LYS A 223 -9.88 -10.12 24.81
C LYS A 223 -10.31 -8.68 24.55
N LYS A 224 -9.45 -7.89 23.89
CA LYS A 224 -9.75 -6.53 23.40
C LYS A 224 -9.59 -6.43 21.90
N PRO A 225 -10.48 -5.73 21.18
CA PRO A 225 -10.28 -5.46 19.77
C PRO A 225 -9.09 -4.51 19.56
N VAL A 226 -8.18 -4.91 18.66
CA VAL A 226 -7.05 -4.11 18.17
C VAL A 226 -7.18 -3.79 16.68
N SER A 227 -8.36 -4.00 16.12
CA SER A 227 -8.74 -3.57 14.77
C SER A 227 -10.24 -3.24 14.75
N PRO A 228 -10.72 -2.56 13.69
CA PRO A 228 -12.13 -2.58 13.33
C PRO A 228 -12.66 -4.00 13.14
N VAL A 229 -13.97 -4.18 13.31
CA VAL A 229 -14.68 -5.38 12.88
C VAL A 229 -15.00 -5.24 11.40
N VAL A 230 -14.46 -6.13 10.59
CA VAL A 230 -14.67 -6.19 9.16
C VAL A 230 -15.72 -7.23 8.85
N GLU A 231 -16.73 -6.89 8.07
CA GLU A 231 -17.79 -7.79 7.62
C GLU A 231 -17.71 -7.94 6.11
N LEU A 232 -17.55 -9.17 5.64
CA LEU A 232 -17.58 -9.55 4.22
C LEU A 232 -18.88 -10.27 3.93
N GLU A 233 -19.62 -9.78 2.94
CA GLU A 233 -20.77 -10.45 2.34
C GLU A 233 -20.48 -10.69 0.84
N LEU A 234 -20.91 -11.85 0.34
CA LEU A 234 -20.85 -12.20 -1.07
C LEU A 234 -22.25 -12.60 -1.55
N LYS A 235 -22.73 -11.93 -2.60
CA LYS A 235 -24.03 -12.21 -3.21
C LYS A 235 -23.93 -12.32 -4.72
N VAL A 236 -24.90 -12.99 -5.31
CA VAL A 236 -25.11 -12.99 -6.76
C VAL A 236 -26.50 -12.45 -7.05
N SER A 237 -26.56 -11.43 -7.91
CA SER A 237 -27.79 -10.78 -8.34
C SER A 237 -28.08 -11.08 -9.81
N GLY A 238 -29.34 -11.33 -10.13
CA GLY A 238 -29.78 -11.52 -11.51
C GLY A 238 -30.07 -10.18 -12.18
N MET A 239 -29.63 -10.01 -13.44
CA MET A 239 -29.86 -8.81 -14.23
C MET A 239 -30.81 -9.11 -15.40
N SER A 240 -31.77 -8.21 -15.64
CA SER A 240 -32.66 -8.21 -16.81
C SER A 240 -32.03 -7.57 -18.05
N ARG A 241 -30.87 -6.93 -17.89
CA ARG A 241 -30.00 -6.43 -18.96
C ARG A 241 -28.63 -7.08 -18.84
N THR A 242 -27.90 -7.14 -19.93
CA THR A 242 -26.49 -7.55 -19.92
C THR A 242 -25.60 -6.41 -19.44
N TYR A 243 -24.40 -6.73 -18.98
CA TYR A 243 -23.36 -5.75 -18.65
C TYR A 243 -23.03 -4.87 -19.88
N ASP A 244 -22.95 -5.45 -21.07
CA ASP A 244 -22.69 -4.70 -22.31
C ASP A 244 -23.80 -3.68 -22.62
N GLU A 245 -25.06 -4.03 -22.38
CA GLU A 245 -26.18 -3.08 -22.51
C GLU A 245 -26.00 -1.90 -21.53
N ILE A 246 -25.58 -2.15 -20.28
CA ILE A 246 -25.32 -1.11 -19.27
C ILE A 246 -24.12 -0.25 -19.66
N LYS A 247 -23.00 -0.87 -20.03
CA LYS A 247 -21.78 -0.19 -20.48
C LYS A 247 -22.09 0.78 -21.61
N ASN A 248 -22.80 0.33 -22.65
CA ASN A 248 -23.18 1.17 -23.77
C ASN A 248 -24.04 2.38 -23.34
N MET A 249 -24.94 2.20 -22.37
CA MET A 249 -25.72 3.30 -21.82
C MET A 249 -24.85 4.30 -21.05
N MET A 250 -23.86 3.82 -20.29
CA MET A 250 -22.88 4.65 -19.57
C MET A 250 -22.02 5.47 -20.54
N GLU A 251 -21.46 4.82 -21.57
CA GLU A 251 -20.65 5.49 -22.61
C GLU A 251 -21.46 6.53 -23.37
N LYS A 252 -22.72 6.23 -23.71
CA LYS A 252 -23.61 7.20 -24.33
C LYS A 252 -23.86 8.41 -23.43
N ARG A 253 -24.10 8.21 -22.12
CA ARG A 253 -24.30 9.32 -21.19
C ARG A 253 -23.04 10.21 -21.08
N LEU A 254 -21.86 9.62 -21.23
CA LEU A 254 -20.60 10.35 -21.15
C LEU A 254 -20.30 11.15 -22.44
N HIS A 255 -20.46 10.51 -23.61
CA HIS A 255 -19.89 10.99 -24.88
C HIS A 255 -20.88 11.39 -25.97
N ASP A 256 -22.19 11.24 -25.77
CA ASP A 256 -23.18 11.63 -26.78
C ASP A 256 -22.96 13.09 -27.23
N THR A 257 -22.77 13.30 -28.53
CA THR A 257 -22.29 14.58 -29.08
C THR A 257 -23.21 15.77 -28.80
N GLY A 258 -24.48 15.52 -28.49
CA GLY A 258 -25.45 16.58 -28.17
C GLY A 258 -25.80 16.70 -26.69
N THR A 259 -25.77 15.58 -25.95
CA THR A 259 -26.32 15.48 -24.58
C THR A 259 -25.40 14.81 -23.57
N GLY A 260 -24.19 14.43 -23.99
CA GLY A 260 -23.18 13.80 -23.18
C GLY A 260 -22.53 14.77 -22.19
N LEU A 261 -22.11 14.24 -21.05
CA LEU A 261 -21.49 15.01 -19.98
C LEU A 261 -20.17 15.66 -20.44
N VAL A 262 -19.32 14.95 -21.20
CA VAL A 262 -18.03 15.48 -21.65
C VAL A 262 -18.23 16.66 -22.62
N PRO A 263 -19.01 16.53 -23.72
CA PRO A 263 -19.30 17.67 -24.59
C PRO A 263 -20.04 18.82 -23.90
N GLU A 264 -20.86 18.54 -22.89
CA GLU A 264 -21.50 19.58 -22.08
C GLU A 264 -20.45 20.37 -21.29
N LYS A 265 -19.54 19.69 -20.59
CA LYS A 265 -18.55 20.37 -19.74
C LYS A 265 -17.43 21.05 -20.53
N GLU A 266 -17.08 20.53 -21.71
CA GLU A 266 -16.12 21.17 -22.62
C GLU A 266 -16.55 22.60 -23.00
N LYS A 267 -17.86 22.86 -23.10
CA LYS A 267 -18.39 24.22 -23.35
C LYS A 267 -18.08 25.19 -22.21
N TYR A 268 -17.97 24.72 -20.97
CA TYR A 268 -17.59 25.56 -19.84
C TYR A 268 -16.09 25.88 -19.86
N VAL A 269 -15.26 24.93 -20.29
CA VAL A 269 -13.81 25.14 -20.49
C VAL A 269 -13.56 26.23 -21.53
N ALA A 270 -14.29 26.19 -22.66
CA ALA A 270 -14.16 27.19 -23.72
C ALA A 270 -14.56 28.62 -23.29
N ASN A 271 -15.36 28.75 -22.22
CA ASN A 271 -15.86 30.02 -21.70
C ASN A 271 -15.16 30.48 -20.41
N PHE A 272 -14.16 29.73 -19.93
CA PHE A 272 -13.39 30.12 -18.75
C PHE A 272 -12.53 31.35 -19.05
N TYR A 273 -12.45 32.29 -18.11
CA TYR A 273 -11.80 33.60 -18.21
C TYR A 273 -10.61 33.60 -19.19
N LYS A 274 -10.77 34.32 -20.33
CA LYS A 274 -9.75 34.40 -21.38
C LYS A 274 -8.39 34.91 -20.88
N THR A 275 -8.35 35.64 -19.77
CA THR A 275 -7.12 36.20 -19.19
C THR A 275 -6.33 35.21 -18.32
N VAL A 276 -6.91 34.08 -17.94
CA VAL A 276 -6.23 33.04 -17.16
C VAL A 276 -5.68 31.99 -18.12
N GLY A 277 -4.36 31.91 -18.23
CA GLY A 277 -3.69 31.03 -19.19
C GLY A 277 -3.83 29.53 -18.85
N PRO A 278 -3.64 28.64 -19.84
CA PRO A 278 -3.57 27.21 -19.62
C PRO A 278 -2.39 26.86 -18.70
N GLY A 279 -2.63 26.00 -17.71
CA GLY A 279 -1.61 25.57 -16.73
C GLY A 279 -1.47 26.46 -15.50
N SER A 280 -2.37 27.44 -15.28
CA SER A 280 -2.48 28.10 -13.97
C SER A 280 -3.16 27.18 -12.96
N ASP A 281 -2.80 27.31 -11.68
CA ASP A 281 -3.40 26.53 -10.60
C ASP A 281 -4.93 26.72 -10.54
N GLU A 282 -5.41 27.94 -10.82
CA GLU A 282 -6.84 28.24 -10.86
C GLU A 282 -7.58 27.53 -12.01
N PHE A 283 -6.96 27.44 -13.19
CA PHE A 283 -7.54 26.71 -14.31
C PHE A 283 -7.53 25.20 -14.07
N GLU A 284 -6.44 24.66 -13.52
CA GLU A 284 -6.34 23.25 -13.14
C GLU A 284 -7.41 22.86 -12.12
N LEU A 285 -7.58 23.63 -11.04
CA LEU A 285 -8.63 23.41 -10.04
C LEU A 285 -10.05 23.50 -10.64
N TYR A 286 -10.25 24.42 -11.58
CA TYR A 286 -11.52 24.55 -12.28
C TYR A 286 -11.83 23.31 -13.14
N VAL A 287 -10.86 22.85 -13.93
CA VAL A 287 -10.97 21.64 -14.75
C VAL A 287 -11.22 20.41 -13.89
N GLU A 288 -10.52 20.29 -12.76
CA GLU A 288 -10.75 19.21 -11.80
C GLU A 288 -12.17 19.25 -11.22
N GLY A 289 -12.69 20.43 -10.91
CA GLY A 289 -14.08 20.61 -10.50
C GLY A 289 -15.09 20.17 -11.56
N LEU A 290 -14.81 20.39 -12.85
CA LEU A 290 -15.66 19.91 -13.95
C LEU A 290 -15.63 18.38 -14.08
N VAL A 291 -14.45 17.75 -13.99
CA VAL A 291 -14.32 16.29 -14.03
C VAL A 291 -15.01 15.65 -12.83
N TRP A 292 -14.90 16.26 -11.64
CA TRP A 292 -15.63 15.81 -10.45
C TRP A 292 -17.15 15.87 -10.65
N GLN A 293 -17.69 16.92 -11.28
CA GLN A 293 -19.11 16.98 -11.63
C GLN A 293 -19.51 15.86 -12.60
N ILE A 294 -18.70 15.58 -13.62
CA ILE A 294 -18.93 14.45 -14.55
C ILE A 294 -19.02 13.14 -13.76
N GLU A 295 -18.08 12.89 -12.86
CA GLU A 295 -18.05 11.68 -12.03
C GLU A 295 -19.33 11.56 -11.19
N LYS A 296 -19.76 12.62 -10.49
CA LYS A 296 -20.95 12.59 -9.63
C LYS A 296 -22.26 12.47 -10.40
N GLU A 297 -22.40 13.17 -11.53
CA GLU A 297 -23.57 13.01 -12.40
C GLU A 297 -23.64 11.61 -13.00
N LEU A 298 -22.50 11.06 -13.42
CA LEU A 298 -22.42 9.70 -13.94
C LEU A 298 -22.72 8.66 -12.84
N ALA A 299 -22.32 8.89 -11.59
CA ALA A 299 -22.59 7.98 -10.47
C ALA A 299 -24.10 7.88 -10.15
N VAL A 300 -24.84 8.99 -10.22
CA VAL A 300 -26.31 8.99 -10.08
C VAL A 300 -26.97 8.27 -11.26
N PHE A 301 -26.44 8.46 -12.46
CA PHE A 301 -26.92 7.74 -13.64
C PHE A 301 -26.67 6.23 -13.55
N ALA A 302 -25.47 5.82 -13.09
CA ALA A 302 -25.10 4.43 -12.86
C ALA A 302 -26.04 3.75 -11.86
N GLN A 303 -26.36 4.43 -10.75
CA GLN A 303 -27.33 3.96 -9.77
C GLN A 303 -28.67 3.65 -10.43
N ASN A 304 -29.21 4.60 -11.18
CA ASN A 304 -30.51 4.45 -11.83
C ASN A 304 -30.48 3.27 -12.82
N ILE A 305 -29.45 3.18 -13.66
CA ILE A 305 -29.36 2.06 -14.61
C ILE A 305 -29.26 0.73 -13.89
N LEU A 306 -28.38 0.59 -12.90
CA LEU A 306 -28.23 -0.66 -12.17
C LEU A 306 -29.55 -1.07 -11.53
N TYR A 307 -30.23 -0.15 -10.83
CA TYR A 307 -31.55 -0.40 -10.24
C TYR A 307 -32.57 -0.91 -11.27
N TRP A 308 -32.67 -0.26 -12.44
CA TRP A 308 -33.61 -0.65 -13.50
C TRP A 308 -33.16 -1.88 -14.30
N SER A 309 -31.90 -2.29 -14.15
CA SER A 309 -31.32 -3.45 -14.83
C SER A 309 -31.38 -4.72 -14.01
N MET A 310 -31.67 -4.64 -12.71
CA MET A 310 -31.88 -5.85 -11.89
C MET A 310 -33.14 -6.62 -12.34
N ALA A 311 -33.10 -7.95 -12.25
CA ALA A 311 -34.24 -8.81 -12.54
C ALA A 311 -35.32 -8.62 -11.48
N ARG A 312 -36.52 -8.22 -11.90
CA ARG A 312 -37.66 -8.00 -10.99
C ARG A 312 -38.08 -9.32 -10.35
N ASP A 313 -38.49 -9.26 -9.08
CA ASP A 313 -38.96 -10.39 -8.29
C ASP A 313 -37.94 -11.54 -8.11
N LYS A 314 -36.64 -11.23 -8.27
CA LYS A 314 -35.53 -12.13 -7.98
C LYS A 314 -34.67 -11.53 -6.88
N GLU A 315 -34.66 -12.16 -5.71
CA GLU A 315 -33.78 -11.75 -4.63
C GLU A 315 -32.33 -12.16 -4.94
N PRO A 316 -31.34 -11.34 -4.57
CA PRO A 316 -29.94 -11.76 -4.56
C PRO A 316 -29.76 -13.00 -3.70
N VAL A 317 -28.87 -13.91 -4.12
CA VAL A 317 -28.56 -15.12 -3.38
C VAL A 317 -27.22 -14.99 -2.67
N ASP A 318 -27.17 -15.33 -1.39
CA ASP A 318 -25.92 -15.43 -0.64
C ASP A 318 -25.08 -16.61 -1.16
N VAL A 319 -23.79 -16.38 -1.34
CA VAL A 319 -22.85 -17.39 -1.86
C VAL A 319 -21.60 -17.46 -0.97
N SER A 320 -20.93 -18.61 -1.00
CA SER A 320 -19.63 -18.79 -0.34
C SER A 320 -18.50 -18.82 -1.37
N PRO A 321 -17.29 -18.37 -1.01
CA PRO A 321 -16.12 -18.48 -1.88
C PRO A 321 -15.85 -19.92 -2.32
N GLY A 322 -15.39 -20.12 -3.56
CA GLY A 322 -14.97 -21.44 -4.06
C GLY A 322 -13.65 -21.94 -3.43
N SER A 323 -12.80 -21.01 -2.99
CA SER A 323 -11.56 -21.26 -2.25
C SER A 323 -11.33 -20.17 -1.19
N PRO A 324 -10.49 -20.42 -0.17
CA PRO A 324 -10.28 -19.48 0.92
C PRO A 324 -9.89 -18.08 0.43
N VAL A 325 -10.51 -17.06 1.04
CA VAL A 325 -10.18 -15.64 0.83
C VAL A 325 -9.10 -15.26 1.82
N ASN A 326 -8.09 -14.54 1.36
CA ASN A 326 -7.05 -13.98 2.21
C ASN A 326 -7.48 -12.60 2.69
N ILE A 327 -7.47 -12.36 4.00
CA ILE A 327 -7.81 -11.07 4.59
C ILE A 327 -6.59 -10.54 5.32
N THR A 328 -6.22 -9.29 5.06
CA THR A 328 -5.14 -8.57 5.74
C THR A 328 -5.72 -7.35 6.45
N ILE A 329 -5.58 -7.28 7.77
CA ILE A 329 -6.15 -6.20 8.60
C ILE A 329 -5.01 -5.49 9.35
N PRO A 330 -5.01 -4.14 9.39
CA PRO A 330 -4.07 -3.38 10.21
C PRO A 330 -4.37 -3.55 11.70
N VAL A 331 -3.31 -3.70 12.48
CA VAL A 331 -3.33 -3.60 13.94
C VAL A 331 -3.28 -2.13 14.32
N ASN A 332 -4.34 -1.67 14.96
CA ASN A 332 -4.42 -0.33 15.49
C ASN A 332 -3.76 -0.24 16.87
N TYR A 333 -2.51 0.22 16.91
CA TYR A 333 -1.74 0.44 18.13
C TYR A 333 -2.16 1.67 18.95
N ILE A 334 -3.13 2.47 18.47
CA ILE A 334 -3.50 3.75 19.12
C ILE A 334 -4.09 3.54 20.53
N ASN A 335 -4.45 2.31 20.89
CA ASN A 335 -4.62 1.92 22.29
C ASN A 335 -3.33 1.28 22.85
N TYR A 336 -2.46 2.10 23.46
CA TYR A 336 -1.30 1.69 24.28
C TYR A 336 -1.62 0.70 25.45
N ASN A 337 -2.85 0.19 25.53
CA ASN A 337 -3.39 -0.69 26.58
C ASN A 337 -3.78 -2.10 26.10
N SER A 338 -3.58 -2.42 24.81
CA SER A 338 -3.77 -3.77 24.28
C SER A 338 -2.45 -4.53 24.39
N GLN A 339 -2.30 -5.22 25.51
CA GLN A 339 -1.06 -5.83 25.97
C GLN A 339 -1.22 -7.35 25.92
N GLY A 340 -0.69 -8.01 24.88
CA GLY A 340 -0.75 -9.46 24.76
C GLY A 340 -0.79 -9.98 23.33
N LEU A 341 -0.87 -11.31 23.20
CA LEU A 341 -0.92 -12.01 21.92
C LEU A 341 -2.13 -11.54 21.10
N ILE A 342 -1.89 -11.12 19.86
CA ILE A 342 -2.93 -10.74 18.92
C ILE A 342 -3.27 -11.95 18.07
N THR A 343 -4.57 -12.28 18.01
CA THR A 343 -5.10 -13.42 17.27
C THR A 343 -6.25 -12.94 16.38
N PRO A 344 -6.29 -13.34 15.09
CA PRO A 344 -7.46 -13.12 14.26
C PRO A 344 -8.64 -13.97 14.74
N TYR A 345 -9.83 -13.39 14.78
CA TYR A 345 -11.08 -14.08 15.11
C TYR A 345 -12.08 -13.94 13.98
N VAL A 346 -12.86 -15.00 13.77
CA VAL A 346 -13.94 -15.05 12.77
C VAL A 346 -15.28 -15.36 13.43
N LYS A 347 -16.35 -14.83 12.85
CA LYS A 347 -17.74 -15.15 13.18
C LYS A 347 -18.53 -15.25 11.88
N TYR A 348 -18.71 -16.48 11.41
CA TYR A 348 -19.43 -16.74 10.16
C TYR A 348 -20.93 -16.49 10.29
N ALA A 349 -21.58 -16.22 9.16
CA ALA A 349 -23.03 -16.07 9.11
C ALA A 349 -23.75 -17.32 9.69
N GLY A 350 -24.80 -17.10 10.48
CA GLY A 350 -25.56 -18.17 11.15
C GLY A 350 -25.00 -18.62 12.51
N MET A 351 -23.84 -18.13 12.94
CA MET A 351 -23.31 -18.37 14.30
C MET A 351 -23.94 -17.41 15.34
N GLY A 352 -24.27 -17.93 16.53
CA GLY A 352 -24.87 -17.16 17.64
C GLY A 352 -23.94 -16.11 18.28
N SER A 353 -24.40 -15.43 19.33
CA SER A 353 -23.65 -14.36 20.02
C SER A 353 -22.28 -14.81 20.55
N GLU A 354 -22.14 -16.05 21.05
CA GLU A 354 -20.89 -16.64 21.54
C GLU A 354 -19.94 -17.17 20.43
N GLY A 355 -20.27 -16.96 19.15
CA GLY A 355 -19.69 -17.66 18.00
C GLY A 355 -18.36 -17.16 17.43
N TRP A 356 -17.54 -16.42 18.19
CA TRP A 356 -16.20 -16.03 17.71
C TRP A 356 -15.20 -17.18 17.85
N LEU A 357 -14.55 -17.55 16.75
CA LEU A 357 -13.55 -18.61 16.71
C LEU A 357 -12.17 -18.03 16.36
N PRO A 358 -11.11 -18.40 17.10
CA PRO A 358 -9.76 -17.95 16.78
C PRO A 358 -9.23 -18.67 15.52
N VAL A 359 -8.48 -17.94 14.70
CA VAL A 359 -7.73 -18.47 13.55
C VAL A 359 -6.31 -18.74 14.00
N LEU A 360 -6.12 -19.92 14.58
CA LEU A 360 -4.85 -20.35 15.17
C LEU A 360 -3.84 -20.89 14.14
N ARG A 361 -4.33 -21.22 12.94
CA ARG A 361 -3.53 -21.72 11.81
C ARG A 361 -3.83 -20.83 10.61
N ASP A 362 -2.86 -20.70 9.70
CA ASP A 362 -3.00 -19.88 8.49
C ASP A 362 -3.15 -18.37 8.76
N SER A 363 -2.64 -17.89 9.89
CA SER A 363 -2.40 -16.48 10.14
C SER A 363 -0.91 -16.17 10.10
N ALA A 364 -0.57 -15.02 9.54
CA ALA A 364 0.79 -14.53 9.44
C ALA A 364 0.80 -13.05 9.79
N TRP A 365 1.81 -12.65 10.54
CA TRP A 365 2.12 -11.24 10.68
C TRP A 365 2.72 -10.73 9.38
N TYR A 366 2.20 -9.61 8.93
CA TYR A 366 2.68 -8.89 7.76
C TYR A 366 2.98 -7.48 8.25
N ASP A 367 4.25 -7.08 8.23
CA ASP A 367 4.62 -5.70 8.53
C ASP A 367 5.05 -5.08 7.21
N PRO A 368 4.16 -4.37 6.49
CA PRO A 368 4.60 -3.61 5.34
C PRO A 368 5.48 -2.48 5.86
N SER A 369 6.71 -2.42 5.36
CA SER A 369 7.78 -1.45 5.68
C SER A 369 7.37 0.04 5.62
N PHE A 370 6.13 0.34 5.22
CA PHE A 370 5.61 1.63 4.80
C PHE A 370 4.38 2.13 5.60
N ARG A 371 3.82 1.33 6.53
CA ARG A 371 2.67 1.75 7.36
C ARG A 371 3.07 1.72 8.84
N PRO A 372 2.69 2.70 9.68
CA PRO A 372 2.99 2.69 11.12
C PRO A 372 2.23 1.62 11.92
N SER A 373 1.65 0.63 11.24
CA SER A 373 0.77 -0.39 11.80
C SER A 373 1.20 -1.74 11.26
N SER A 374 1.54 -2.67 12.14
CA SER A 374 1.68 -4.08 11.77
C SER A 374 0.33 -4.62 11.30
N TYR A 375 0.32 -5.60 10.41
CA TYR A 375 -0.89 -6.24 9.91
C TYR A 375 -0.91 -7.70 10.28
N VAL A 376 -2.12 -8.25 10.33
CA VAL A 376 -2.32 -9.69 10.42
C VAL A 376 -3.06 -10.14 9.17
N ARG A 377 -2.42 -11.03 8.43
CA ARG A 377 -2.96 -11.73 7.26
C ARG A 377 -3.49 -13.09 7.70
N PHE A 378 -4.69 -13.47 7.28
CA PHE A 378 -5.26 -14.79 7.59
C PHE A 378 -6.23 -15.27 6.52
N ASN A 379 -6.43 -16.58 6.41
CA ASN A 379 -7.36 -17.17 5.43
C ASN A 379 -8.74 -17.42 6.06
N VAL A 380 -9.80 -17.12 5.32
CA VAL A 380 -11.19 -17.37 5.70
C VAL A 380 -11.91 -18.17 4.63
N THR A 381 -12.88 -18.99 5.03
CA THR A 381 -13.53 -19.97 4.12
C THR A 381 -14.98 -19.64 3.78
N ALA A 382 -15.59 -18.70 4.49
CA ALA A 382 -16.98 -18.28 4.28
C ALA A 382 -17.14 -16.79 4.62
N PRO A 383 -18.16 -16.10 4.09
CA PRO A 383 -18.49 -14.74 4.48
C PRO A 383 -18.88 -14.63 5.97
N GLY A 384 -18.69 -13.45 6.55
CA GLY A 384 -18.89 -13.24 7.99
C GLY A 384 -18.15 -12.01 8.51
N LYS A 385 -17.98 -11.98 9.84
CA LYS A 385 -17.29 -10.92 10.56
C LYS A 385 -15.90 -11.36 10.99
N TYR A 386 -14.94 -10.45 10.94
CA TYR A 386 -13.55 -10.68 11.26
C TYR A 386 -12.98 -9.53 12.09
N VAL A 387 -12.11 -9.85 13.03
CA VAL A 387 -11.50 -8.85 13.91
C VAL A 387 -10.17 -9.38 14.46
N LEU A 388 -9.23 -8.49 14.73
CA LEU A 388 -8.01 -8.81 15.47
C LEU A 388 -8.25 -8.53 16.94
N LEU A 389 -8.01 -9.53 17.79
CA LEU A 389 -8.18 -9.41 19.23
C LEU A 389 -6.84 -9.65 19.94
N ALA A 390 -6.45 -8.72 20.82
CA ALA A 390 -5.36 -8.91 21.77
C ALA A 390 -5.87 -9.59 23.05
N ASP A 391 -5.04 -10.43 23.66
CA ASP A 391 -5.21 -10.83 25.05
C ASP A 391 -5.20 -9.62 26.00
N GLU A 392 -6.08 -9.63 27.00
CA GLU A 392 -6.00 -8.72 28.13
C GLU A 392 -4.99 -9.27 29.16
N GLN A 393 -3.70 -9.19 28.84
CA GLN A 393 -2.64 -9.60 29.76
C GLN A 393 -1.78 -8.41 30.19
N PRO A 394 -2.01 -7.83 31.39
CA PRO A 394 -1.06 -6.89 31.94
C PRO A 394 0.23 -7.64 32.28
N TYR A 395 1.34 -7.29 31.62
CA TYR A 395 2.69 -7.64 32.09
C TYR A 395 3.14 -6.53 33.04
N TYR A 396 2.85 -6.69 34.33
CA TYR A 396 3.04 -5.65 35.35
C TYR A 396 4.51 -5.23 35.51
N ASP A 397 5.44 -6.09 35.12
CA ASP A 397 6.89 -5.87 35.18
C ASP A 397 7.52 -5.41 33.86
N LEU A 398 6.70 -5.06 32.87
CA LEU A 398 7.13 -4.46 31.61
C LEU A 398 6.49 -3.07 31.41
N PRO A 399 6.84 -2.08 32.24
CA PRO A 399 6.37 -0.71 32.04
C PRO A 399 6.94 -0.13 30.72
N GLY A 400 6.26 0.86 30.15
CA GLY A 400 6.68 1.47 28.87
C GLY A 400 8.11 2.05 28.88
N TYR A 401 8.64 2.42 30.05
CA TYR A 401 10.01 2.92 30.21
C TYR A 401 11.08 1.83 30.40
N TYR A 402 10.72 0.55 30.38
CA TYR A 402 11.70 -0.54 30.43
C TYR A 402 12.54 -0.53 29.14
N PRO A 403 13.89 -0.71 29.20
CA PRO A 403 14.72 -0.73 28.00
C PRO A 403 14.29 -1.79 27.00
N GLY A 404 14.07 -1.40 25.73
CA GLY A 404 13.57 -2.31 24.70
C GLY A 404 12.11 -2.77 24.89
N SER A 405 11.33 -2.11 25.75
CA SER A 405 9.92 -2.44 26.02
C SER A 405 9.10 -2.56 24.74
N ASP A 406 9.26 -1.65 23.78
CA ASP A 406 8.54 -1.65 22.51
C ASP A 406 8.82 -2.92 21.70
N HIS A 407 10.08 -3.34 21.63
CA HIS A 407 10.49 -4.57 20.94
C HIS A 407 9.92 -5.81 21.64
N ILE A 408 9.94 -5.84 22.97
CA ILE A 408 9.40 -6.95 23.75
C ILE A 408 7.87 -7.05 23.58
N TRP A 409 7.16 -5.91 23.66
CA TRP A 409 5.72 -5.84 23.41
C TRP A 409 5.35 -6.31 22.02
N ASN A 410 6.12 -5.90 21.02
CA ASN A 410 5.95 -6.37 19.66
C ASN A 410 6.14 -7.89 19.56
N PHE A 411 7.19 -8.44 20.17
CA PHE A 411 7.47 -9.89 20.13
C PHE A 411 6.32 -10.71 20.72
N ILE A 412 5.87 -10.35 21.93
CA ILE A 412 4.82 -11.10 22.63
C ILE A 412 3.43 -10.86 22.06
N SER A 413 3.25 -9.81 21.26
CA SER A 413 2.04 -9.63 20.46
C SER A 413 1.96 -10.64 19.31
N LYS A 414 3.11 -11.07 18.78
CA LYS A 414 3.24 -11.99 17.64
C LYS A 414 3.32 -13.45 18.06
N TYR A 415 4.00 -13.74 19.17
CA TYR A 415 4.39 -15.07 19.58
C TYR A 415 3.90 -15.42 21.00
N ASP A 416 3.28 -16.60 21.16
CA ASP A 416 2.90 -17.11 22.48
C ASP A 416 4.11 -17.68 23.23
N VAL A 417 4.70 -16.86 24.10
CA VAL A 417 5.86 -17.23 24.94
C VAL A 417 5.48 -17.86 26.27
N SER A 418 4.19 -17.89 26.62
CA SER A 418 3.72 -18.18 27.98
C SER A 418 4.17 -19.55 28.50
N LYS A 419 4.04 -20.58 27.65
CA LYS A 419 4.44 -21.96 27.95
C LYS A 419 5.95 -22.17 27.98
N ILE A 420 6.71 -21.44 27.15
CA ILE A 420 8.17 -21.58 27.08
C ILE A 420 8.81 -20.99 28.33
N LEU A 421 8.38 -19.79 28.72
CA LEU A 421 8.95 -19.03 29.83
C LEU A 421 8.29 -19.37 31.19
N ASN A 422 7.32 -20.29 31.21
CA ASN A 422 6.53 -20.67 32.37
C ASN A 422 5.94 -19.46 33.11
N LEU A 423 5.26 -18.58 32.37
CA LEU A 423 4.73 -17.33 32.91
C LEU A 423 3.51 -17.61 33.81
N SER A 424 3.44 -16.92 34.95
CA SER A 424 2.32 -17.00 35.88
C SER A 424 2.02 -15.63 36.48
N GLY A 425 0.73 -15.27 36.59
CA GLY A 425 0.30 -14.08 37.33
C GLY A 425 0.50 -12.73 36.63
N GLY A 426 0.69 -12.69 35.30
CA GLY A 426 0.86 -11.43 34.56
C GLY A 426 2.26 -10.81 34.69
N TYR A 427 3.29 -11.64 34.77
CA TYR A 427 4.69 -11.20 34.87
C TYR A 427 5.53 -11.90 33.80
N LEU A 428 6.32 -11.14 33.05
CA LEU A 428 7.25 -11.65 32.02
C LEU A 428 8.62 -12.04 32.64
N TYR A 429 8.96 -11.40 33.75
CA TYR A 429 10.25 -11.41 34.43
C TYR A 429 11.41 -11.07 33.49
N PRO A 430 11.43 -9.88 32.86
CA PRO A 430 12.36 -9.59 31.78
C PRO A 430 13.83 -9.61 32.25
N GLY A 431 14.12 -9.35 33.53
CA GLY A 431 15.46 -9.46 34.11
C GLY A 431 15.93 -10.88 34.47
N ARG A 432 15.09 -11.93 34.32
CA ARG A 432 15.55 -13.32 34.51
C ARG A 432 16.43 -13.75 33.35
N THR A 433 17.40 -14.61 33.63
CA THR A 433 18.27 -15.20 32.62
C THR A 433 17.51 -16.22 31.77
N VAL A 434 18.03 -16.48 30.56
CA VAL A 434 17.47 -17.44 29.62
C VAL A 434 18.26 -18.76 29.69
N SER A 435 17.56 -19.85 29.94
CA SER A 435 18.13 -21.21 29.91
C SER A 435 18.33 -21.74 28.48
N VAL A 436 19.22 -22.71 28.30
CA VAL A 436 19.42 -23.41 27.01
C VAL A 436 18.09 -23.94 26.44
N LYS A 437 17.23 -24.50 27.30
CA LYS A 437 15.91 -24.99 26.89
C LYS A 437 15.02 -23.87 26.38
N GLU A 438 14.90 -22.76 27.11
CA GLU A 438 14.09 -21.62 26.70
C GLU A 438 14.59 -21.03 25.38
N ALA A 439 15.91 -20.86 25.24
CA ALA A 439 16.51 -20.29 24.04
C ALA A 439 16.21 -21.12 22.78
N VAL A 440 16.41 -22.45 22.83
CA VAL A 440 16.13 -23.33 21.68
C VAL A 440 14.64 -23.33 21.32
N LEU A 441 13.75 -23.36 22.33
CA LEU A 441 12.30 -23.32 22.10
C LEU A 441 11.85 -21.98 21.51
N LEU A 442 12.43 -20.85 21.95
CA LEU A 442 12.17 -19.53 21.37
C LEU A 442 12.65 -19.46 19.91
N CYS A 443 13.83 -20.02 19.59
CA CYS A 443 14.29 -20.10 18.19
C CYS A 443 13.31 -20.89 17.32
N GLY A 444 12.83 -22.03 17.80
CA GLY A 444 11.84 -22.84 17.08
C GLY A 444 10.51 -22.14 16.87
N LEU A 445 10.07 -21.33 17.86
CA LEU A 445 8.85 -20.52 17.78
C LEU A 445 8.94 -19.48 16.66
N VAL A 446 10.08 -18.81 16.50
CA VAL A 446 10.26 -17.73 15.51
C VAL A 446 10.51 -18.26 14.10
N VAL A 447 11.25 -19.36 13.93
CA VAL A 447 11.59 -19.92 12.60
C VAL A 447 10.39 -20.66 11.97
N GLY A 448 9.24 -20.73 12.64
CA GLY A 448 7.98 -21.16 12.02
C GLY A 448 7.79 -22.68 11.97
N GLU A 449 8.32 -23.44 12.93
CA GLU A 449 7.91 -24.84 13.08
C GLU A 449 6.49 -24.90 13.70
N ASN A 450 5.49 -24.83 12.83
CA ASN A 450 4.06 -24.87 13.13
C ASN A 450 3.67 -26.07 14.01
N GLY A 451 3.73 -25.93 15.34
CA GLY A 451 3.09 -26.83 16.30
C GLY A 451 3.58 -28.29 16.37
N GLU A 452 4.32 -28.79 15.37
CA GLU A 452 4.87 -30.15 15.31
C GLU A 452 6.04 -30.35 16.28
N SER A 453 6.62 -29.26 16.77
CA SER A 453 7.82 -29.28 17.61
C SER A 453 7.51 -29.39 19.10
N TYR A 454 6.23 -29.28 19.50
CA TYR A 454 5.79 -29.48 20.89
C TYR A 454 5.85 -30.95 21.37
N GLY A 455 6.38 -31.87 20.55
CA GLY A 455 6.66 -33.26 20.91
C GLY A 455 8.08 -33.75 20.60
N LEU A 456 8.95 -32.92 20.02
CA LEU A 456 10.34 -33.29 19.71
C LEU A 456 11.21 -33.18 20.95
N ASP A 457 12.16 -34.11 21.12
CA ASP A 457 13.20 -33.97 22.13
C ASP A 457 14.08 -32.75 21.83
N LEU A 458 14.56 -32.06 22.87
CA LEU A 458 15.29 -30.79 22.73
C LEU A 458 16.51 -30.91 21.81
N LYS A 459 17.16 -32.08 21.82
CA LYS A 459 18.30 -32.39 20.96
C LYS A 459 17.92 -32.52 19.49
N GLU A 460 16.77 -33.10 19.20
CA GLU A 460 16.25 -33.23 17.85
C GLU A 460 15.86 -31.86 17.28
N MET A 461 15.21 -31.02 18.10
CA MET A 461 14.90 -29.64 17.72
C MET A 461 16.16 -28.82 17.44
N ALA A 462 17.16 -28.86 18.33
CA ALA A 462 18.42 -28.14 18.12
C ALA A 462 19.12 -28.60 16.83
N LYS A 463 19.12 -29.90 16.53
CA LYS A 463 19.70 -30.41 15.28
C LYS A 463 18.91 -29.96 14.05
N ARG A 464 17.57 -30.01 14.10
CA ARG A 464 16.69 -29.60 13.00
C ARG A 464 16.87 -28.12 12.64
N LEU A 465 17.04 -27.28 13.65
CA LEU A 465 17.31 -25.84 13.50
C LEU A 465 18.80 -25.53 13.20
N GLY A 466 19.68 -26.53 13.19
CA GLY A 466 21.13 -26.36 12.98
C GLY A 466 21.84 -25.58 14.11
N LEU A 467 21.36 -25.74 15.34
CA LEU A 467 21.87 -25.10 16.56
C LEU A 467 22.86 -25.98 17.33
N ASP A 468 22.99 -27.26 17.00
CA ASP A 468 23.88 -28.23 17.65
C ASP A 468 25.38 -27.86 17.52
N GLY A 469 25.74 -27.19 16.43
CA GLY A 469 27.07 -26.58 16.26
C GLY A 469 27.26 -25.28 17.06
N ILE A 470 26.18 -24.66 17.56
CA ILE A 470 26.17 -23.34 18.19
C ILE A 470 26.10 -23.46 19.70
N ILE A 471 25.19 -24.27 20.23
CA ILE A 471 24.98 -24.44 21.67
C ILE A 471 24.90 -25.91 22.07
N SER A 472 25.49 -26.25 23.24
CA SER A 472 25.35 -27.59 23.80
C SER A 472 24.04 -27.74 24.56
N VAL A 473 23.21 -28.71 24.14
CA VAL A 473 21.94 -29.06 24.78
C VAL A 473 22.08 -30.07 25.94
N SER A 474 23.30 -30.45 26.32
CA SER A 474 23.53 -31.45 27.37
C SER A 474 23.12 -30.97 28.77
N ALA A 475 23.00 -29.66 28.98
CA ALA A 475 22.56 -29.06 30.25
C ALA A 475 21.40 -28.06 29.99
N PRO A 476 20.16 -28.54 29.77
CA PRO A 476 19.03 -27.71 29.35
C PRO A 476 18.66 -26.56 30.30
N ALA A 477 18.91 -26.73 31.60
CA ALA A 477 18.58 -25.75 32.63
C ALA A 477 19.70 -24.72 32.87
N ARG A 478 20.85 -24.83 32.20
CA ARG A 478 21.95 -23.86 32.31
C ARG A 478 21.56 -22.57 31.59
N ASP A 479 21.95 -21.43 32.16
CA ASP A 479 21.83 -20.13 31.50
C ASP A 479 22.77 -20.02 30.30
N ILE A 480 22.29 -19.39 29.23
CA ILE A 480 23.11 -19.10 28.05
C ILE A 480 23.87 -17.79 28.23
N THR A 481 25.10 -17.76 27.73
CA THR A 481 25.90 -16.53 27.68
C THR A 481 25.45 -15.62 26.55
N ARG A 482 25.78 -14.32 26.61
CA ARG A 482 25.45 -13.34 25.57
C ARG A 482 26.05 -13.70 24.21
N GLN A 483 27.26 -14.26 24.17
CA GLN A 483 27.87 -14.72 22.90
C GLN A 483 27.17 -15.98 22.33
N GLU A 484 26.71 -16.89 23.19
CA GLU A 484 25.90 -18.04 22.75
C GLU A 484 24.57 -17.56 22.17
N ALA A 485 23.92 -16.59 22.83
CA ALA A 485 22.71 -15.95 22.35
C ALA A 485 22.92 -15.28 20.98
N ALA A 486 24.03 -14.55 20.80
CA ALA A 486 24.39 -13.98 19.51
C ALA A 486 24.51 -15.04 18.40
N GLY A 487 25.15 -16.17 18.70
CA GLY A 487 25.23 -17.31 17.78
C GLY A 487 23.84 -17.82 17.36
N LEU A 488 22.93 -17.99 18.32
CA LEU A 488 21.55 -18.43 18.08
C LEU A 488 20.77 -17.42 17.23
N ILE A 489 20.81 -16.14 17.59
CA ILE A 489 20.09 -15.06 16.90
C ILE A 489 20.61 -14.88 15.47
N MET A 490 21.93 -14.95 15.24
CA MET A 490 22.47 -14.87 13.88
C MET A 490 22.07 -16.08 13.02
N LYS A 491 21.92 -17.27 13.63
CA LYS A 491 21.41 -18.44 12.91
C LYS A 491 19.94 -18.28 12.53
N MET A 492 19.14 -17.70 13.43
CA MET A 492 17.77 -17.30 13.11
C MET A 492 17.75 -16.26 11.98
N TYR A 493 18.65 -15.26 12.03
CA TYR A 493 18.75 -14.24 10.99
C TYR A 493 18.95 -14.89 9.63
N SER A 494 19.96 -15.76 9.52
CA SER A 494 20.21 -16.50 8.28
C SER A 494 19.00 -17.31 7.79
N ALA A 495 18.23 -17.90 8.72
CA ALA A 495 17.05 -18.69 8.37
C ALA A 495 15.89 -17.82 7.87
N ILE A 496 15.65 -16.66 8.50
CA ILE A 496 14.53 -15.78 8.18
C ILE A 496 14.83 -14.96 6.92
N SER A 497 16.04 -14.43 6.77
CA SER A 497 16.42 -13.62 5.60
C SER A 497 16.78 -14.45 4.35
N GLY A 498 16.97 -15.76 4.50
CA GLY A 498 17.48 -16.62 3.42
C GLY A 498 18.96 -16.36 3.05
N ILE A 499 19.63 -15.42 3.71
CA ILE A 499 21.05 -15.13 3.51
C ILE A 499 21.86 -16.20 4.24
N GLU A 500 22.81 -16.82 3.55
CA GLU A 500 23.72 -17.78 4.19
C GLU A 500 24.44 -17.13 5.39
N TYR A 501 24.53 -17.85 6.50
CA TYR A 501 25.23 -17.43 7.72
C TYR A 501 26.62 -16.84 7.42
N GLU A 502 27.33 -17.43 6.46
CA GLU A 502 28.66 -16.96 6.09
C GLU A 502 28.70 -15.67 5.27
N LYS A 503 27.60 -15.28 4.65
CA LYS A 503 27.47 -14.07 3.81
C LYS A 503 27.00 -12.85 4.59
N LEU A 504 26.42 -13.02 5.77
CA LEU A 504 26.03 -11.91 6.64
C LEU A 504 27.24 -11.03 7.02
N ARG A 505 27.05 -9.71 7.01
CA ARG A 505 28.05 -8.69 7.32
C ARG A 505 27.46 -7.62 8.26
N PRO A 506 28.30 -6.95 9.07
CA PRO A 506 27.86 -5.77 9.81
C PRO A 506 27.57 -4.62 8.83
N SER A 507 26.52 -3.83 9.08
CA SER A 507 26.17 -2.66 8.27
C SER A 507 27.01 -1.42 8.60
N SER A 508 27.72 -1.43 9.73
CA SER A 508 28.50 -0.27 10.19
C SER A 508 29.82 -0.70 10.84
N ASN A 509 30.77 0.25 10.88
CA ASN A 509 31.99 0.11 11.65
C ASN A 509 31.75 0.59 13.08
N PHE A 510 32.10 -0.23 14.07
CA PHE A 510 31.95 0.07 15.50
C PHE A 510 33.11 -0.56 16.29
N HIS A 511 33.18 -0.25 17.59
CA HIS A 511 34.21 -0.77 18.49
C HIS A 511 33.58 -1.41 19.72
N ILE A 512 33.99 -2.64 20.04
CA ILE A 512 33.62 -3.37 21.24
C ILE A 512 34.82 -3.37 22.21
N ALA A 513 34.63 -2.88 23.43
CA ALA A 513 35.71 -2.69 24.40
C ALA A 513 36.33 -4.02 24.88
N ASP A 514 35.51 -5.06 24.97
CA ASP A 514 35.86 -6.43 25.40
C ASP A 514 35.82 -7.43 24.23
N GLU A 515 36.10 -6.97 23.01
CA GLU A 515 36.08 -7.83 21.81
C GLU A 515 36.99 -9.07 21.95
N LYS A 516 38.15 -8.89 22.61
CA LYS A 516 39.13 -9.94 22.90
C LYS A 516 38.58 -11.09 23.77
N ASP A 517 37.51 -10.84 24.52
CA ASP A 517 36.90 -11.81 25.43
C ASP A 517 35.79 -12.61 24.71
N ILE A 518 35.49 -12.27 23.45
CA ILE A 518 34.58 -13.02 22.58
C ILE A 518 35.35 -14.19 21.96
N SER A 519 34.82 -15.40 22.08
CA SER A 519 35.44 -16.56 21.44
C SER A 519 35.31 -16.51 19.91
N ASP A 520 36.32 -17.01 19.20
CA ASP A 520 36.37 -17.07 17.73
C ASP A 520 35.08 -17.64 17.10
N LYS A 521 34.47 -18.62 17.78
CA LYS A 521 33.23 -19.27 17.37
C LYS A 521 32.06 -18.29 17.21
N TYR A 522 31.96 -17.29 18.08
CA TYR A 522 30.84 -16.33 18.11
C TYR A 522 31.23 -14.94 17.63
N HIS A 523 32.53 -14.68 17.38
CA HIS A 523 33.05 -13.37 17.02
C HIS A 523 32.28 -12.72 15.86
N LYS A 524 32.09 -13.45 14.75
CA LYS A 524 31.29 -12.98 13.62
C LYS A 524 29.85 -12.66 14.00
N ALA A 525 29.21 -13.49 14.81
CA ALA A 525 27.83 -13.30 15.23
C ALA A 525 27.66 -12.05 16.07
N VAL A 526 28.57 -11.83 17.03
CA VAL A 526 28.56 -10.61 17.83
C VAL A 526 28.77 -9.39 16.95
N LEU A 527 29.75 -9.42 16.04
CA LEU A 527 30.00 -8.27 15.16
C LEU A 527 28.81 -7.95 14.25
N VAL A 528 28.21 -8.96 13.63
CA VAL A 528 27.05 -8.75 12.75
C VAL A 528 25.86 -8.20 13.53
N LEU A 529 25.52 -8.78 14.68
CA LEU A 529 24.32 -8.38 15.41
C LEU A 529 24.48 -7.01 16.09
N VAL A 530 25.66 -6.68 16.60
CA VAL A 530 25.93 -5.34 17.14
C VAL A 530 25.97 -4.31 16.02
N GLY A 531 26.66 -4.60 14.92
CA GLY A 531 26.78 -3.66 13.79
C GLY A 531 25.45 -3.33 13.13
N ASN A 532 24.50 -4.26 13.18
CA ASN A 532 23.12 -4.09 12.68
C ASN A 532 22.12 -3.65 13.77
N ASN A 533 22.59 -3.23 14.95
CA ASN A 533 21.74 -2.79 16.08
C ASN A 533 20.69 -3.81 16.55
N ILE A 534 20.95 -5.11 16.36
CA ILE A 534 20.09 -6.19 16.85
C ILE A 534 20.42 -6.54 18.31
N MET A 535 21.68 -6.40 18.69
CA MET A 535 22.14 -6.55 20.08
C MET A 535 22.93 -5.31 20.50
N GLU A 536 22.74 -4.89 21.74
CA GLU A 536 23.33 -3.65 22.25
C GLU A 536 24.61 -3.88 23.05
N LEU A 537 25.48 -2.87 23.05
CA LEU A 537 26.58 -2.73 24.00
C LEU A 537 26.08 -1.93 25.22
N ASP A 538 26.73 -2.09 26.36
CA ASP A 538 26.47 -1.20 27.50
C ASP A 538 27.00 0.23 27.27
N ASP A 539 26.71 1.14 28.21
CA ASP A 539 27.14 2.54 28.15
C ASP A 539 28.66 2.73 28.00
N ASN A 540 29.45 1.71 28.38
CA ASN A 540 30.91 1.70 28.29
C ASN A 540 31.43 0.97 27.04
N ARG A 541 30.53 0.58 26.13
CA ARG A 541 30.81 -0.19 24.91
C ARG A 541 31.29 -1.62 25.15
N TYR A 542 30.95 -2.21 26.30
CA TYR A 542 31.20 -3.64 26.57
C TYR A 542 30.02 -4.48 26.07
N PHE A 543 30.34 -5.60 25.44
CA PHE A 543 29.36 -6.61 25.06
C PHE A 543 29.09 -7.60 26.19
N ASN A 544 30.04 -7.81 27.11
CA ASN A 544 30.00 -8.77 28.21
C ASN A 544 29.75 -10.22 27.73
N PRO A 545 30.62 -10.79 26.86
CA PRO A 545 30.34 -12.04 26.14
C PRO A 545 30.09 -13.26 27.02
N LEU A 546 30.70 -13.32 28.21
CA LEU A 546 30.55 -14.41 29.18
C LEU A 546 29.39 -14.21 30.17
N GLY A 547 28.79 -13.02 30.21
CA GLY A 547 27.61 -12.73 31.03
C GLY A 547 26.38 -13.47 30.51
N SER A 548 25.44 -13.79 31.39
CA SER A 548 24.16 -14.38 30.98
C SER A 548 23.28 -13.35 30.27
N ILE A 549 22.57 -13.76 29.22
CA ILE A 549 21.54 -12.90 28.61
C ILE A 549 20.24 -12.97 29.40
N THR A 550 19.54 -11.84 29.51
CA THR A 550 18.22 -11.76 30.13
C THR A 550 17.09 -12.06 29.13
N ARG A 551 15.90 -12.39 29.63
CA ARG A 551 14.70 -12.59 28.82
C ARG A 551 14.34 -11.34 28.03
N GLY A 552 14.44 -10.16 28.65
CA GLY A 552 14.18 -8.88 27.99
C GLY A 552 15.08 -8.67 26.77
N GLU A 553 16.38 -8.86 26.94
CA GLU A 553 17.37 -8.73 25.87
C GLU A 553 17.16 -9.75 24.74
N MET A 554 16.90 -11.01 25.09
CA MET A 554 16.66 -12.06 24.09
C MET A 554 15.41 -11.77 23.26
N LEU A 555 14.29 -11.43 23.90
CA LEU A 555 13.02 -11.15 23.22
C LEU A 555 13.10 -9.89 22.37
N ALA A 556 13.77 -8.83 22.86
CA ALA A 556 14.00 -7.62 22.09
C ALA A 556 14.81 -7.90 20.82
N ALA A 557 15.95 -8.58 20.94
CA ALA A 557 16.82 -8.91 19.80
C ALA A 557 16.11 -9.79 18.76
N MET A 558 15.33 -10.78 19.21
CA MET A 558 14.51 -11.60 18.29
C MET A 558 13.39 -10.79 17.61
N SER A 559 12.84 -9.79 18.30
CA SER A 559 11.80 -8.90 17.75
C SER A 559 12.35 -8.00 16.65
N ILE A 560 13.50 -7.36 16.90
CA ILE A 560 14.20 -6.51 15.93
C ILE A 560 14.48 -7.34 14.67
N LEU A 561 15.01 -8.56 14.86
CA LEU A 561 15.25 -9.46 13.74
C LEU A 561 13.99 -9.77 12.94
N ALA A 562 12.89 -10.11 13.60
CA ALA A 562 11.62 -10.45 12.95
C ALA A 562 10.89 -9.24 12.33
N LEU A 563 11.38 -8.02 12.54
CA LEU A 563 10.90 -6.78 11.93
C LEU A 563 11.77 -6.35 10.75
N ASP A 564 13.09 -6.51 10.85
CA ASP A 564 14.07 -5.99 9.89
C ASP A 564 14.50 -7.00 8.82
N THR A 565 13.89 -8.19 8.76
CA THR A 565 14.21 -9.22 7.75
C THR A 565 13.09 -9.45 6.74
N PRO A 566 13.32 -9.19 5.44
CA PRO A 566 12.43 -9.62 4.37
C PRO A 566 12.50 -11.15 4.28
N GLY A 567 11.45 -11.84 4.74
CA GLY A 567 11.37 -13.30 4.58
C GLY A 567 10.47 -14.03 5.57
N ALA A 568 10.05 -13.43 6.68
CA ALA A 568 8.99 -13.99 7.50
C ALA A 568 7.62 -13.71 6.86
N ALA A 569 7.18 -14.64 6.01
CA ALA A 569 5.88 -14.70 5.30
C ALA A 569 5.74 -13.85 4.01
N GLY A 570 6.24 -14.42 2.90
CA GLY A 570 5.61 -14.34 1.57
C GLY A 570 5.13 -12.97 1.10
N ASP A 571 6.04 -12.02 0.97
CA ASP A 571 6.40 -11.21 -0.22
C ASP A 571 7.51 -10.23 0.23
N MET A 572 8.43 -9.86 -0.67
CA MET A 572 9.51 -8.87 -0.48
C MET A 572 8.91 -7.50 -0.02
N ASP A 573 9.57 -6.58 0.70
CA ASP A 573 10.88 -5.98 0.45
C ASP A 573 11.33 -4.98 1.56
N VAL A 574 12.62 -4.60 1.48
CA VAL A 574 13.47 -3.79 2.37
C VAL A 574 13.20 -2.27 2.29
N GLY A 575 13.46 -1.55 3.40
CA GLY A 575 13.71 -0.10 3.43
C GLY A 575 12.56 0.77 3.95
N SER A 576 12.41 0.91 5.28
CA SER A 576 11.38 1.78 5.86
C SER A 576 11.80 3.26 5.91
N TYR A 577 10.93 4.14 5.43
CA TYR A 577 10.95 5.58 5.66
C TYR A 577 9.59 5.98 6.28
N LYS A 578 9.60 6.78 7.35
CA LYS A 578 8.40 7.05 8.18
C LYS A 578 7.45 8.08 7.56
N GLU A 579 7.97 8.95 6.70
CA GLU A 579 7.25 10.02 6.02
C GLU A 579 7.89 10.25 4.65
N ASP A 580 7.12 10.75 3.68
CA ASP A 580 7.68 11.11 2.38
C ASP A 580 8.77 12.18 2.57
N ARG A 581 9.96 11.93 1.99
CA ARG A 581 11.08 12.87 2.05
C ARG A 581 10.77 14.20 1.36
N PHE A 582 9.86 14.16 0.40
CA PHE A 582 9.45 15.31 -0.42
C PHE A 582 7.92 15.43 -0.42
N ASP A 583 7.39 16.64 -0.41
CA ASP A 583 5.96 16.92 -0.16
C ASP A 583 5.05 16.51 -1.34
N ASP A 584 5.58 16.42 -2.57
CA ASP A 584 4.82 16.24 -3.82
C ASP A 584 4.84 14.82 -4.40
N ILE A 585 5.44 13.85 -3.69
CA ILE A 585 5.62 12.49 -4.21
C ILE A 585 4.50 11.53 -3.79
N SER A 586 3.60 11.95 -2.90
CA SER A 586 2.58 11.10 -2.26
C SER A 586 1.64 10.38 -3.23
N SER A 587 1.38 10.97 -4.40
CA SER A 587 0.54 10.43 -5.47
C SER A 587 1.34 9.89 -6.68
N SER A 588 2.67 9.93 -6.60
CA SER A 588 3.55 9.47 -7.68
C SER A 588 3.68 7.96 -7.66
N LEU A 589 3.64 7.32 -8.85
CA LEU A 589 3.96 5.90 -8.97
C LEU A 589 5.43 5.57 -8.64
N PHE A 590 6.31 6.58 -8.58
CA PHE A 590 7.73 6.43 -8.20
C PHE A 590 8.00 6.81 -6.74
N ARG A 591 6.95 7.03 -5.95
CA ARG A 591 7.05 7.43 -4.54
C ARG A 591 7.99 6.53 -3.74
N GLU A 592 7.84 5.21 -3.89
CA GLU A 592 8.62 4.21 -3.17
C GLU A 592 10.11 4.30 -3.53
N ALA A 593 10.42 4.25 -4.83
CA ALA A 593 11.77 4.38 -5.34
C ALA A 593 12.48 5.65 -4.84
N ILE A 594 11.80 6.80 -4.92
CA ILE A 594 12.35 8.09 -4.50
C ILE A 594 12.74 8.06 -3.02
N ASN A 595 11.85 7.55 -2.17
CA ASN A 595 12.09 7.54 -0.74
C ASN A 595 13.11 6.47 -0.31
N LYS A 596 13.15 5.30 -0.96
CA LYS A 596 14.20 4.28 -0.72
C LYS A 596 15.58 4.81 -1.06
N VAL A 597 15.73 5.42 -2.24
CA VAL A 597 17.00 6.03 -2.64
C VAL A 597 17.39 7.17 -1.68
N ALA A 598 16.42 8.00 -1.27
CA ALA A 598 16.65 9.12 -0.37
C ALA A 598 16.86 8.73 1.11
N SER A 599 16.51 7.50 1.51
CA SER A 599 16.79 7.00 2.85
C SER A 599 18.22 6.44 2.95
N ALA A 600 18.74 5.88 1.86
CA ALA A 600 20.11 5.39 1.77
C ALA A 600 21.13 6.50 1.46
N HIS A 601 20.74 7.51 0.65
CA HIS A 601 21.65 8.55 0.18
C HIS A 601 21.06 9.95 0.29
N ASP A 602 21.92 10.94 0.56
CA ASP A 602 21.50 12.35 0.61
C ASP A 602 21.36 12.95 -0.81
N LEU A 603 20.12 13.12 -1.26
CA LEU A 603 19.77 13.72 -2.56
C LEU A 603 19.92 15.25 -2.58
N LYS A 604 21.12 15.74 -2.29
CA LYS A 604 21.47 17.18 -2.23
C LYS A 604 21.24 17.96 -3.54
N SER A 605 21.06 17.26 -4.67
CA SER A 605 20.66 17.89 -5.94
C SER A 605 19.23 18.43 -5.94
N VAL A 606 18.36 17.91 -5.07
CA VAL A 606 16.99 18.40 -4.89
C VAL A 606 17.00 19.54 -3.88
N LYS A 607 16.63 20.74 -4.33
CA LYS A 607 16.58 21.92 -3.47
C LYS A 607 15.18 22.11 -2.89
N GLY A 608 15.09 22.14 -1.57
CA GLY A 608 13.81 22.32 -0.87
C GLY A 608 13.07 20.99 -0.66
N LYS A 609 11.75 21.05 -0.55
CA LYS A 609 10.90 19.90 -0.22
C LYS A 609 10.16 19.29 -1.41
N LEU A 610 10.33 19.80 -2.63
CA LEU A 610 9.61 19.32 -3.82
C LEU A 610 10.57 18.57 -4.75
N PHE A 611 10.18 17.36 -5.15
CA PHE A 611 10.97 16.47 -6.01
C PHE A 611 10.68 16.67 -7.51
N TYR A 612 9.44 17.03 -7.83
CA TYR A 612 8.87 17.21 -9.18
C TYR A 612 8.93 15.93 -10.02
N THR A 613 8.23 14.89 -9.57
CA THR A 613 8.34 13.53 -10.14
C THR A 613 8.01 13.44 -11.63
N GLY A 614 7.07 14.25 -12.12
CA GLY A 614 6.62 14.26 -13.51
C GLY A 614 7.41 15.18 -14.46
N ASN A 615 8.41 15.92 -13.97
CA ASN A 615 9.22 16.77 -14.84
C ASN A 615 10.18 15.93 -15.69
N ASP A 616 10.41 16.39 -16.92
CA ASP A 616 11.45 15.86 -17.80
C ASP A 616 12.83 15.93 -17.11
N LEU A 617 13.55 14.83 -17.16
CA LEU A 617 14.89 14.73 -16.61
C LEU A 617 15.90 15.33 -17.60
N THR A 618 16.73 16.26 -17.14
CA THR A 618 17.89 16.74 -17.92
C THR A 618 19.11 15.84 -17.70
N VAL A 619 20.05 15.82 -18.65
CA VAL A 619 21.35 15.15 -18.48
C VAL A 619 22.07 15.62 -17.22
N ALA A 620 22.02 16.93 -16.92
CA ALA A 620 22.61 17.51 -15.72
C ALA A 620 21.99 16.95 -14.44
N ASP A 621 20.66 16.83 -14.40
CA ASP A 621 19.95 16.30 -13.23
C ASP A 621 20.23 14.81 -13.04
N ALA A 622 20.24 14.03 -14.14
CA ALA A 622 20.59 12.61 -14.10
C ALA A 622 21.99 12.39 -13.52
N VAL A 623 22.98 13.17 -13.97
CA VAL A 623 24.35 13.13 -13.45
C VAL A 623 24.39 13.48 -11.98
N LYS A 624 23.70 14.54 -11.54
CA LYS A 624 23.71 14.94 -10.13
C LYS A 624 23.11 13.86 -9.24
N PHE A 625 22.00 13.24 -9.64
CA PHE A 625 21.42 12.12 -8.90
C PHE A 625 22.38 10.94 -8.78
N ILE A 626 23.10 10.58 -9.85
CA ILE A 626 24.14 9.55 -9.79
C ILE A 626 25.25 9.92 -8.81
N LEU A 627 25.71 11.17 -8.84
CA LEU A 627 26.76 11.63 -7.94
C LEU A 627 26.27 11.71 -6.48
N ASP A 628 24.98 12.00 -6.26
CA ASP A 628 24.34 11.96 -4.94
C ASP A 628 24.35 10.53 -4.38
N VAL A 629 23.89 9.53 -5.15
CA VAL A 629 23.90 8.11 -4.70
C VAL A 629 25.30 7.48 -4.64
N MET A 630 26.30 8.15 -5.20
CA MET A 630 27.71 7.80 -5.00
C MET A 630 28.32 8.49 -3.78
N ASP A 631 27.54 9.27 -3.03
CA ASP A 631 27.97 10.14 -1.93
C ASP A 631 29.14 11.07 -2.33
N TYR A 632 29.25 11.40 -3.62
CA TYR A 632 30.35 12.15 -4.18
C TYR A 632 30.12 13.66 -3.97
N ASN A 633 31.11 14.36 -3.44
CA ASN A 633 31.01 15.81 -3.25
C ASN A 633 31.40 16.54 -4.54
N TYR A 634 30.44 17.18 -5.20
CA TYR A 634 30.65 17.87 -6.47
C TYR A 634 30.37 19.38 -6.39
N GLY A 635 31.21 20.15 -7.07
CA GLY A 635 31.02 21.59 -7.28
C GLY A 635 30.43 21.91 -8.65
N ASN A 636 30.58 23.16 -9.10
CA ASN A 636 30.03 23.63 -10.38
C ASN A 636 30.62 22.91 -11.62
N ASN A 637 31.70 22.15 -11.47
CA ASN A 637 32.36 21.35 -12.52
C ASN A 637 31.93 19.87 -12.52
N PHE A 638 30.79 19.54 -11.92
CA PHE A 638 30.30 18.15 -11.79
C PHE A 638 30.17 17.42 -13.13
N ILE A 639 29.78 18.10 -14.22
CA ILE A 639 29.69 17.51 -15.57
C ILE A 639 31.07 17.05 -16.09
N GLU A 640 32.13 17.82 -15.85
CA GLU A 640 33.48 17.41 -16.26
C GLU A 640 33.94 16.17 -15.49
N SER A 641 33.58 16.08 -14.20
CA SER A 641 33.86 14.91 -13.37
C SER A 641 33.10 13.69 -13.86
N ALA A 642 31.84 13.84 -14.22
CA ALA A 642 31.00 12.79 -14.77
C ALA A 642 31.51 12.29 -16.14
N TYR A 643 31.97 13.20 -17.01
CA TYR A 643 32.60 12.84 -18.27
C TYR A 643 33.89 12.02 -18.05
N ARG A 644 34.77 12.46 -17.14
CA ARG A 644 35.99 11.71 -16.79
C ARG A 644 35.70 10.34 -16.17
N ALA A 645 34.63 10.24 -15.39
CA ALA A 645 34.15 8.98 -14.82
C ALA A 645 33.44 8.09 -15.85
N GLY A 646 33.19 8.58 -17.07
CA GLY A 646 32.48 7.86 -18.12
C GLY A 646 30.98 7.67 -17.86
N ILE A 647 30.40 8.52 -17.00
CA ILE A 647 28.95 8.56 -16.72
C ILE A 647 28.23 9.17 -17.93
N VAL A 648 28.80 10.20 -18.54
CA VAL A 648 28.29 10.84 -19.76
C VAL A 648 29.36 10.86 -20.86
N ASP A 649 28.92 10.98 -22.11
CA ASP A 649 29.82 11.18 -23.24
C ASP A 649 30.18 12.66 -23.46
N ARG A 650 30.98 12.95 -24.49
CA ARG A 650 31.40 14.33 -24.81
C ARG A 650 30.26 15.20 -25.31
N THR A 651 29.28 14.60 -25.98
CA THR A 651 28.13 15.29 -26.57
C THR A 651 27.20 15.77 -25.45
N ASP A 652 26.88 14.87 -24.53
CA ASP A 652 26.05 15.11 -23.36
C ASP A 652 26.71 16.07 -22.37
N ALA A 653 28.04 15.95 -22.17
CA ALA A 653 28.80 16.91 -21.38
C ALA A 653 28.80 18.32 -21.99
N GLY A 654 28.72 18.42 -23.32
CA GLY A 654 28.63 19.68 -24.05
C GLY A 654 27.23 20.31 -24.06
N ASN A 655 26.18 19.54 -23.75
CA ASN A 655 24.80 20.01 -23.69
C ASN A 655 24.04 19.43 -22.48
N PRO A 656 24.42 19.81 -21.25
CA PRO A 656 23.92 19.20 -20.03
C PRO A 656 22.44 19.52 -19.74
N THR A 657 21.86 20.54 -20.38
CA THR A 657 20.44 20.89 -20.24
C THR A 657 19.51 20.13 -21.18
N ALA A 658 20.05 19.29 -22.08
CA ALA A 658 19.24 18.45 -22.93
C ALA A 658 18.46 17.41 -22.12
N GLY A 659 17.31 16.97 -22.67
CA GLY A 659 16.55 15.86 -22.12
C GLY A 659 17.38 14.58 -22.06
N CYS A 660 17.33 13.89 -20.93
CA CYS A 660 17.95 12.59 -20.73
C CYS A 660 17.03 11.53 -21.34
N THR A 661 17.41 11.00 -22.49
CA THR A 661 16.63 9.95 -23.16
C THR A 661 16.77 8.61 -22.43
N ARG A 662 15.83 7.69 -22.63
CA ARG A 662 15.83 6.39 -21.94
C ARG A 662 17.10 5.58 -22.18
N GLU A 663 17.63 5.58 -23.40
CA GLU A 663 18.91 4.90 -23.67
C GLU A 663 20.08 5.53 -22.89
N LYS A 664 20.07 6.85 -22.69
CA LYS A 664 21.09 7.54 -21.89
C LYS A 664 20.93 7.22 -20.41
N ALA A 665 19.71 7.24 -19.89
CA ALA A 665 19.41 6.87 -18.51
C ALA A 665 19.89 5.44 -18.20
N LEU A 666 19.60 4.47 -19.07
CA LEU A 666 20.04 3.08 -18.90
C LEU A 666 21.56 2.90 -19.05
N PHE A 667 22.17 3.63 -19.99
CA PHE A 667 23.63 3.67 -20.09
C PHE A 667 24.28 4.18 -18.79
N MET A 668 23.74 5.26 -18.23
CA MET A 668 24.24 5.84 -16.99
C MET A 668 24.01 4.92 -15.79
N ALA A 669 22.88 4.23 -15.73
CA ALA A 669 22.55 3.22 -14.72
C ALA A 669 23.55 2.04 -14.74
N ALA A 670 23.81 1.49 -15.93
CA ALA A 670 24.85 0.47 -16.10
C ALA A 670 26.23 0.98 -15.70
N ARG A 671 26.55 2.26 -15.96
CA ARG A 671 27.81 2.85 -15.51
C ARG A 671 27.89 2.98 -13.98
N LEU A 672 26.82 3.39 -13.32
CA LEU A 672 26.76 3.46 -11.86
C LEU A 672 27.02 2.08 -11.25
N TYR A 673 26.39 1.04 -11.78
CA TYR A 673 26.66 -0.34 -11.39
C TYR A 673 28.16 -0.69 -11.48
N GLU A 674 28.83 -0.39 -12.60
CA GLU A 674 30.27 -0.63 -12.75
C GLU A 674 31.12 0.12 -11.71
N LEU A 675 30.69 1.33 -11.35
CA LEU A 675 31.42 2.17 -10.39
C LEU A 675 31.26 1.67 -8.95
N LYS A 676 30.08 1.17 -8.57
CA LYS A 676 29.79 0.64 -7.23
C LYS A 676 30.35 -0.76 -7.01
N THR A 677 30.20 -1.64 -7.99
CA THR A 677 30.63 -3.05 -7.87
C THR A 677 32.09 -3.29 -8.26
N GLY A 678 32.68 -2.40 -9.07
CA GLY A 678 33.97 -2.63 -9.72
C GLY A 678 33.92 -3.63 -10.88
N GLU A 679 32.76 -4.20 -11.19
CA GLU A 679 32.56 -5.14 -12.28
C GLU A 679 32.29 -4.42 -13.62
N LYS A 680 32.41 -5.15 -14.74
CA LYS A 680 32.12 -4.60 -16.07
C LYS A 680 30.73 -4.98 -16.52
N ALA A 681 29.92 -3.99 -16.89
CA ALA A 681 28.60 -4.16 -17.45
C ALA A 681 28.72 -4.75 -18.87
N LYS A 682 28.51 -6.06 -19.00
CA LYS A 682 28.61 -6.78 -20.29
C LYS A 682 27.36 -7.61 -20.52
N PRO A 683 26.72 -7.52 -21.70
CA PRO A 683 25.54 -8.30 -22.02
C PRO A 683 25.88 -9.79 -22.12
N SER A 684 24.94 -10.64 -21.70
CA SER A 684 25.06 -12.10 -21.69
C SER A 684 24.92 -12.75 -23.07
N GLY A 685 24.38 -12.01 -24.05
CA GLY A 685 24.34 -12.38 -25.48
C GLY A 685 23.40 -13.54 -25.84
N ASN A 686 22.67 -14.11 -24.87
CA ASN A 686 21.93 -15.38 -25.02
C ASN A 686 20.41 -15.26 -24.77
N ARG A 687 19.83 -14.05 -24.72
CA ARG A 687 18.40 -13.85 -24.43
C ARG A 687 17.70 -13.09 -25.57
N PRO A 688 16.51 -13.53 -26.03
CA PRO A 688 15.68 -12.69 -26.88
C PRO A 688 15.23 -11.46 -26.07
N TYR A 689 15.47 -10.28 -26.62
CA TYR A 689 15.11 -9.02 -25.96
C TYR A 689 13.59 -8.81 -25.94
N PRO A 690 13.03 -8.26 -24.86
CA PRO A 690 11.58 -8.10 -24.73
C PRO A 690 10.99 -7.00 -25.62
N PHE A 691 11.82 -6.14 -26.22
CA PHE A 691 11.37 -4.97 -26.99
C PHE A 691 11.56 -5.14 -28.50
N LYS A 692 10.63 -4.57 -29.28
CA LYS A 692 10.61 -4.66 -30.75
C LYS A 692 11.53 -3.66 -31.45
N ASP A 693 11.94 -2.60 -30.76
CA ASP A 693 12.68 -1.45 -31.29
C ASP A 693 14.10 -1.34 -30.75
N MET A 694 14.69 -2.47 -30.36
CA MET A 694 16.09 -2.56 -29.91
C MET A 694 17.09 -2.09 -30.98
N ASP A 695 16.70 -2.15 -32.25
CA ASP A 695 17.48 -1.65 -33.40
C ASP A 695 17.59 -0.12 -33.43
N LYS A 696 16.75 0.60 -32.68
CA LYS A 696 16.79 2.06 -32.56
C LYS A 696 17.76 2.56 -31.50
N ILE A 697 18.38 1.67 -30.72
CA ILE A 697 19.37 2.06 -29.72
C ILE A 697 20.64 2.55 -30.43
N SER A 698 21.17 3.67 -29.98
CA SER A 698 22.43 4.24 -30.46
C SER A 698 23.57 3.21 -30.35
N PRO A 699 24.26 2.84 -31.45
CA PRO A 699 25.19 1.71 -31.46
C PRO A 699 26.32 1.77 -30.42
N HIS A 700 26.75 2.98 -30.04
CA HIS A 700 27.82 3.17 -29.06
C HIS A 700 27.34 3.03 -27.59
N LEU A 701 26.03 3.02 -27.34
CA LEU A 701 25.41 2.80 -26.02
C LEU A 701 24.90 1.36 -25.86
N ALA A 702 24.73 0.63 -26.96
CA ALA A 702 24.01 -0.62 -27.06
C ALA A 702 24.41 -1.66 -25.98
N ASP A 703 25.70 -1.97 -25.82
CA ASP A 703 26.14 -3.00 -24.87
C ASP A 703 25.69 -2.73 -23.44
N LYS A 704 25.76 -1.46 -23.00
CA LYS A 704 25.38 -1.07 -21.64
C LYS A 704 23.87 -0.98 -21.46
N VAL A 705 23.17 -0.49 -22.48
CA VAL A 705 21.70 -0.46 -22.47
C VAL A 705 21.16 -1.89 -22.42
N ILE A 706 21.71 -2.80 -23.22
CA ILE A 706 21.35 -4.22 -23.21
C ILE A 706 21.65 -4.86 -21.85
N PHE A 707 22.82 -4.59 -21.28
CA PHE A 707 23.13 -5.06 -19.93
C PHE A 707 22.10 -4.56 -18.90
N ALA A 708 21.75 -3.28 -18.92
CA ALA A 708 20.75 -2.70 -18.02
C ALA A 708 19.38 -3.39 -18.17
N ILE A 709 18.96 -3.67 -19.41
CA ILE A 709 17.72 -4.41 -19.71
C ILE A 709 17.78 -5.83 -19.15
N GLU A 710 18.88 -6.55 -19.37
CA GLU A 710 19.04 -7.94 -18.92
C GLU A 710 19.04 -8.09 -17.39
N ASN A 711 19.45 -7.04 -16.68
CA ASN A 711 19.54 -6.99 -15.22
C ASN A 711 18.36 -6.21 -14.57
N GLY A 712 17.35 -5.83 -15.36
CA GLY A 712 16.12 -5.25 -14.82
C GLY A 712 16.24 -3.81 -14.32
N PHE A 713 17.22 -3.03 -14.79
CA PHE A 713 17.40 -1.63 -14.38
C PHE A 713 16.41 -0.65 -15.03
N MET A 714 15.26 -1.15 -15.50
CA MET A 714 14.26 -0.32 -16.17
C MET A 714 13.10 -0.05 -15.23
N SER A 715 12.51 1.14 -15.35
CA SER A 715 11.20 1.44 -14.77
C SER A 715 10.11 0.70 -15.55
N ASP A 716 9.08 0.20 -14.85
CA ASP A 716 7.95 -0.48 -15.49
C ASP A 716 7.18 0.47 -16.43
N ARG A 717 7.20 0.18 -17.73
CA ARG A 717 6.30 0.78 -18.73
C ARG A 717 5.51 -0.33 -19.42
N ILE A 718 4.21 -0.11 -19.60
CA ILE A 718 3.30 -1.05 -20.28
C ILE A 718 3.46 -0.87 -21.79
N SER A 719 4.58 -1.34 -22.36
CA SER A 719 4.84 -1.31 -23.80
C SER A 719 5.75 -2.45 -24.22
N ASN A 720 5.57 -2.97 -25.44
CA ASN A 720 6.54 -3.87 -26.09
C ASN A 720 7.61 -3.09 -26.89
N MET A 721 7.70 -1.79 -26.66
CA MET A 721 8.69 -0.85 -27.19
C MET A 721 9.52 -0.30 -26.03
N LEU A 722 10.83 -0.21 -26.23
CA LEU A 722 11.76 0.44 -25.31
C LEU A 722 11.64 1.97 -25.40
N GLU A 723 11.38 2.50 -26.60
CA GLU A 723 11.35 3.94 -26.89
C GLU A 723 12.67 4.63 -26.49
N PRO A 724 13.83 4.20 -27.05
CA PRO A 724 15.15 4.65 -26.57
C PRO A 724 15.37 6.16 -26.67
N GLY A 725 14.66 6.85 -27.57
CA GLY A 725 14.75 8.29 -27.78
C GLY A 725 13.84 9.14 -26.88
N ASP A 726 12.93 8.53 -26.11
CA ASP A 726 12.01 9.28 -25.25
C ASP A 726 12.73 9.82 -24.03
N VAL A 727 12.43 11.07 -23.66
CA VAL A 727 12.94 11.69 -22.44
C VAL A 727 12.28 11.03 -21.23
N VAL A 728 13.08 10.62 -20.25
CA VAL A 728 12.56 10.03 -19.00
C VAL A 728 12.17 11.12 -18.02
N MET A 729 11.20 10.83 -17.15
CA MET A 729 10.84 11.72 -16.05
C MET A 729 11.81 11.58 -14.87
N ARG A 730 11.90 12.61 -14.01
CA ARG A 730 12.72 12.55 -12.78
C ARG A 730 12.36 11.37 -11.88
N GLY A 731 11.07 11.10 -11.69
CA GLY A 731 10.61 9.96 -10.91
C GLY A 731 10.98 8.61 -11.54
N GLU A 732 10.86 8.50 -12.86
CA GLU A 732 11.23 7.30 -13.62
C GLU A 732 12.69 6.92 -13.42
N PHE A 733 13.56 7.93 -13.42
CA PHE A 733 14.98 7.73 -13.20
C PHE A 733 15.32 7.31 -11.76
N MET A 734 14.54 7.73 -10.75
CA MET A 734 14.70 7.17 -9.40
C MET A 734 14.35 5.70 -9.34
N GLY A 735 13.31 5.26 -10.04
CA GLY A 735 13.01 3.83 -10.18
C GLY A 735 14.17 3.06 -10.81
N ILE A 736 14.82 3.64 -11.83
CA ILE A 736 16.04 3.06 -12.43
C ILE A 736 17.19 2.98 -11.41
N LEU A 737 17.43 4.03 -10.63
CA LEU A 737 18.51 4.05 -9.63
C LEU A 737 18.24 3.08 -8.48
N GLU A 738 17.01 2.97 -8.00
CA GLU A 738 16.60 1.96 -6.99
C GLU A 738 17.04 0.57 -7.44
N LYS A 739 16.70 0.16 -8.67
CA LYS A 739 17.06 -1.16 -9.21
C LYS A 739 18.57 -1.38 -9.33
N VAL A 740 19.33 -0.33 -9.64
CA VAL A 740 20.80 -0.42 -9.64
C VAL A 740 21.34 -0.61 -8.23
N LEU A 741 20.81 0.12 -7.25
CA LEU A 741 21.26 0.05 -5.86
C LEU A 741 20.87 -1.28 -5.19
N GLU A 742 19.67 -1.79 -5.45
CA GLU A 742 19.25 -3.16 -5.09
C GLU A 742 20.24 -4.19 -5.64
N ALA A 743 20.61 -4.08 -6.93
CA ALA A 743 21.57 -4.98 -7.56
C ALA A 743 23.01 -4.83 -7.00
N CYS A 744 23.33 -3.69 -6.38
CA CYS A 744 24.60 -3.47 -5.67
C CYS A 744 24.55 -3.94 -4.21
N GLY A 745 23.37 -4.32 -3.67
CA GLY A 745 23.17 -4.69 -2.27
C GLY A 745 23.20 -3.50 -1.31
N GLU A 746 22.89 -2.30 -1.80
CA GLU A 746 22.82 -1.06 -1.01
C GLU A 746 21.40 -0.69 -0.58
N LEU A 747 20.38 -1.28 -1.21
CA LEU A 747 18.97 -1.20 -0.84
C LEU A 747 18.41 -2.57 -0.50
#